data_AF-A0A522F453-F1
#
_entry.id   AF-A0A522F453-F1
#
_cell.length_a   1.000
_cell.length_b   1.000
_cell.length_c   1.000
_cell.angle_alpha   90.00
_cell.angle_beta   90.00
_cell.angle_gamma   90.00
#
_symmetry.space_group_name_H-M   'P 1'
#
loop_
_entity.id
_entity.type
_entity.pdbx_description
1 polymer ?
#
loop_
_entity_poly.entity_id
_entity_poly.type
_entity_poly.pdbx_seq_one_letter_code
_entity_poly.pdbx_strand_id
1 'polypeptide(L)'
;MFLIAKIDIFGTMSEKSKSHPREARNKYEKQFSTELSRLNAGQRRAVEHIEGPVMVIAGPGTGKTQIIAARIGHILQSDLQVAPHNILCLTYTDAGTVAMRSRLLKFIGPTAYRVNIYTFHAFCNNIIQHNLDYFGKKEMEPISDLENIQLLREMLDGLIASHALKRLKGDIYYDVPRLNDLFRQMKEEDWSPEFVSEQIDKYLADLPLRDEYIYKRPNAKQGIKAGDVKQKDIDAQKDKMELLREAARLFPKFCSMMKERGRYDYSDMILWVLNSFKKDEDFLRKYQEWYQYFLIDEFQDTSGAQNELLQMLISYWEKPNVFVVGDDDQCIYEFQGARVKNMTKFFECYEKEIEVIVLKENYRSTQKILDASKAVIDNNVQRLVNQSPLLKKIPNLTKTLISTLPPPAGEIKGVFAGAEGNPLPPNFVPNLRLPSEGETGFAPNLVEYYNTSHEVTDIVDQICNLQSAASNLNEVAIIYSKHRQAENIINLLEKKNIPYSVKKKINILELPLIQQALNLLAYLEEETCKPNAGEYLLFEMMHYRFFGIHPHDAAKISAHCGHHRLRWREFLANEDELQKLNLENHKSVILFEENLTSWIKETANVTLQMLFEKILNRSGLLKQLLDSPDKLFLLQVITTFFDFIKNECSKRPMLRIKDFLKMIRQMRETSIALSINKTVYEENGVNLLTAHSAKGLEFRHVFLIGCTTDFWEKAKGMTNKFSLPDTLTFTQKEDENKLESARRLFYVGMTRAKERLQISFADKNNEGKSLEHSQYMEEIVSKTALAIEKKHLSADKITEYAALALTETTVNFPLQRRNPPLAEGSAGVLSLEDNYINTLLEKFEMTATHLNKYLQCPLAFYYESILRVPSARNEYAAFGTATHNAMKWLFDEMKKYGKEFPPANAFLDEFKKQLGKQRDAFTETEFKNRIAYGEQTLPDYYKKYVANWNKHIMTEFSINNIEIEGVPCNGNLDKIEFLSPNEVNVVDYKTGKPENGLKKTNSPAVRIADENELTNKYKNSNSDIHTFRGSDHGGDYWRQIIFYKILLDNFKRENWKMISGEI
;
A
#
# COMPACT_ATOMS: atom_id res chain seq x y z
N MET A 1 -21.00 13.17 18.46
CA MET A 1 -22.43 13.51 18.24
C MET A 1 -22.90 12.76 17.00
N PHE A 2 -23.30 11.49 17.15
CA PHE A 2 -23.83 10.68 16.05
C PHE A 2 -25.36 10.67 16.14
N LEU A 3 -26.01 11.26 15.14
CA LEU A 3 -27.44 11.12 14.91
C LEU A 3 -27.74 9.63 14.74
N ILE A 4 -28.45 9.06 15.72
CA ILE A 4 -29.14 7.78 15.56
C ILE A 4 -30.25 8.03 14.54
N ALA A 5 -30.02 7.63 13.30
CA ALA A 5 -31.10 7.46 12.34
C ALA A 5 -32.00 6.34 12.89
N LYS A 6 -33.10 6.74 13.53
CA LYS A 6 -34.27 5.87 13.73
C LYS A 6 -34.75 5.44 12.35
N ILE A 7 -34.32 4.26 11.89
CA ILE A 7 -35.03 3.54 10.85
C ILE A 7 -36.24 2.93 11.55
N ASP A 8 -37.41 3.52 11.32
CA ASP A 8 -38.70 2.93 11.64
C ASP A 8 -38.86 1.64 10.81
N ILE A 9 -38.46 0.50 11.40
CA ILE A 9 -38.82 -0.85 10.92
C ILE A 9 -40.13 -1.27 11.62
N PHE A 10 -41.15 -0.40 11.57
CA PHE A 10 -42.53 -0.77 11.84
C PHE A 10 -43.37 -0.49 10.60
N GLY A 11 -43.00 -1.16 9.51
CA GLY A 11 -43.93 -1.42 8.42
C GLY A 11 -45.04 -2.33 8.94
N THR A 12 -46.27 -1.85 8.82
CA THR A 12 -47.55 -2.50 9.12
C THR A 12 -47.53 -4.03 8.97
N MET A 13 -47.32 -4.74 10.07
CA MET A 13 -47.63 -6.17 10.15
C MET A 13 -49.10 -6.36 10.47
N SER A 14 -49.80 -6.88 9.48
CA SER A 14 -51.09 -7.57 9.56
C SER A 14 -51.26 -8.37 10.86
N GLU A 15 -52.44 -8.21 11.48
CA GLU A 15 -52.90 -8.71 12.78
C GLU A 15 -53.01 -10.25 12.95
N LYS A 16 -52.26 -11.06 12.20
CA LYS A 16 -52.31 -12.53 12.31
C LYS A 16 -50.94 -13.15 12.57
N SER A 17 -50.44 -13.04 13.80
CA SER A 17 -49.46 -13.95 14.43
C SER A 17 -48.94 -13.37 15.76
N LYS A 18 -49.77 -13.31 16.81
CA LYS A 18 -49.28 -13.11 18.18
C LYS A 18 -49.09 -14.49 18.83
N SER A 19 -47.92 -15.10 18.64
CA SER A 19 -47.50 -16.22 19.51
C SER A 19 -47.30 -15.67 20.92
N HIS A 20 -47.81 -16.39 21.93
CA HIS A 20 -47.71 -15.96 23.33
C HIS A 20 -46.24 -15.91 23.78
N PRO A 21 -45.82 -15.01 24.70
CA PRO A 21 -44.44 -14.94 25.21
C PRO A 21 -43.90 -16.28 25.76
N ARG A 22 -44.79 -17.14 26.27
CA ARG A 22 -44.47 -18.51 26.70
C ARG A 22 -44.17 -19.47 25.54
N GLU A 23 -44.86 -19.36 24.41
CA GLU A 23 -44.64 -20.22 23.24
C GLU A 23 -43.31 -19.89 22.53
N ALA A 24 -42.99 -18.60 22.42
CA ALA A 24 -41.71 -18.15 21.88
C ALA A 24 -40.53 -18.62 22.76
N ARG A 25 -40.67 -18.57 24.09
CA ARG A 25 -39.66 -19.06 25.03
C ARG A 25 -39.48 -20.58 24.94
N ASN A 26 -40.57 -21.35 24.89
CA ASN A 26 -40.53 -22.81 24.71
C ASN A 26 -39.85 -23.22 23.39
N LYS A 27 -39.99 -22.42 22.32
CA LYS A 27 -39.31 -22.68 21.04
C LYS A 27 -37.78 -22.59 21.19
N TYR A 28 -37.28 -21.54 21.82
CA TYR A 28 -35.83 -21.36 22.02
C TYR A 28 -35.26 -22.38 23.01
N GLU A 29 -35.97 -22.71 24.09
CA GLU A 29 -35.56 -23.75 25.05
C GLU A 29 -35.47 -25.14 24.39
N LYS A 30 -36.42 -25.49 23.50
CA LYS A 30 -36.37 -26.72 22.71
C LYS A 30 -35.22 -26.72 21.72
N GLN A 31 -34.98 -25.59 21.05
CA GLN A 31 -33.89 -25.43 20.10
C GLN A 31 -32.53 -25.54 20.80
N PHE A 32 -32.37 -24.90 21.96
CA PHE A 32 -31.17 -25.00 22.78
C PHE A 32 -30.92 -26.42 23.29
N SER A 33 -31.95 -27.10 23.81
CA SER A 33 -31.86 -28.51 24.23
C SER A 33 -31.42 -29.43 23.08
N THR A 34 -31.87 -29.15 21.86
CA THR A 34 -31.47 -29.90 20.65
C THR A 34 -30.01 -29.64 20.27
N GLU A 35 -29.52 -28.42 20.45
CA GLU A 35 -28.11 -28.09 20.20
C GLU A 35 -27.19 -28.66 21.28
N LEU A 36 -27.63 -28.66 22.53
CA LEU A 36 -26.88 -29.24 23.65
C LEU A 36 -26.71 -30.76 23.49
N SER A 37 -27.73 -31.47 22.99
CA SER A 37 -27.68 -32.92 22.77
C SER A 37 -26.78 -33.33 21.59
N ARG A 38 -26.43 -32.40 20.70
CA ARG A 38 -25.49 -32.62 19.59
C ARG A 38 -24.02 -32.48 19.98
N LEU A 39 -23.72 -31.93 21.16
CA LEU A 39 -22.35 -31.75 21.62
C LEU A 39 -21.71 -33.08 21.99
N ASN A 40 -20.46 -33.28 21.59
CA ASN A 40 -19.68 -34.43 22.07
C ASN A 40 -19.35 -34.29 23.56
N ALA A 41 -18.80 -35.35 24.17
CA ALA A 41 -18.50 -35.37 25.60
C ALA A 41 -17.56 -34.23 26.07
N GLY A 42 -16.57 -33.85 25.25
CA GLY A 42 -15.64 -32.77 25.56
C GLY A 42 -16.27 -31.38 25.44
N GLN A 43 -17.02 -31.13 24.36
CA GLN A 43 -17.78 -29.90 24.14
C GLN A 43 -18.84 -29.71 25.22
N ARG A 44 -19.55 -30.78 25.56
CA ARG A 44 -20.57 -30.79 26.62
C ARG A 44 -19.96 -30.47 27.97
N ARG A 45 -18.83 -31.08 28.32
CA ARG A 45 -18.07 -30.72 29.54
C ARG A 45 -17.68 -29.25 29.57
N ALA A 46 -17.22 -28.71 28.44
CA ALA A 46 -16.88 -27.29 28.31
C ALA A 46 -18.09 -26.34 28.43
N VAL A 47 -19.31 -26.83 28.19
CA VAL A 47 -20.54 -26.05 28.34
C VAL A 47 -21.12 -26.16 29.76
N GLU A 48 -21.11 -27.37 30.33
CA GLU A 48 -21.75 -27.68 31.63
C GLU A 48 -20.89 -27.29 32.84
N HIS A 49 -19.55 -27.27 32.73
CA HIS A 49 -18.66 -26.89 33.83
C HIS A 49 -18.61 -25.36 34.01
N ILE A 50 -19.67 -24.76 34.57
CA ILE A 50 -19.84 -23.29 34.60
C ILE A 50 -19.04 -22.58 35.70
N GLU A 51 -18.62 -23.27 36.76
CA GLU A 51 -17.89 -22.69 37.89
C GLU A 51 -16.37 -22.82 37.74
N GLY A 52 -15.64 -21.79 38.16
CA GLY A 52 -14.18 -21.78 38.18
C GLY A 52 -13.49 -21.57 36.83
N PRO A 53 -12.14 -21.58 36.83
CA PRO A 53 -11.35 -21.33 35.64
C PRO A 53 -11.34 -22.53 34.69
N VAL A 54 -11.73 -22.29 33.43
CA VAL A 54 -11.78 -23.30 32.37
C VAL A 54 -10.95 -22.83 31.18
N MET A 55 -10.06 -23.71 30.69
CA MET A 55 -9.27 -23.49 29.50
C MET A 55 -9.55 -24.55 28.44
N VAL A 56 -10.07 -24.11 27.30
CA VAL A 56 -10.39 -24.98 26.17
C VAL A 56 -9.34 -24.83 25.08
N ILE A 57 -8.60 -25.90 24.82
CA ILE A 57 -7.63 -26.01 23.73
C ILE A 57 -8.33 -26.67 22.56
N ALA A 58 -8.58 -25.89 21.51
CA ALA A 58 -9.48 -26.29 20.44
C ALA A 58 -8.93 -25.89 19.07
N GLY A 59 -8.53 -26.87 18.27
CA GLY A 59 -8.02 -26.64 16.91
C GLY A 59 -9.08 -26.03 15.96
N PRO A 60 -8.71 -25.68 14.71
CA PRO A 60 -9.68 -25.21 13.72
C PRO A 60 -10.80 -26.23 13.51
N GLY A 61 -12.03 -25.76 13.27
CA GLY A 61 -13.17 -26.63 12.94
C GLY A 61 -13.74 -27.49 14.08
N THR A 62 -13.28 -27.30 15.32
CA THR A 62 -13.74 -28.04 16.52
C THR A 62 -15.01 -27.47 17.17
N GLY A 63 -15.49 -26.32 16.69
CA GLY A 63 -16.72 -25.68 17.18
C GLY A 63 -16.54 -24.66 18.31
N LYS A 64 -15.37 -23.99 18.43
CA LYS A 64 -15.09 -22.98 19.50
C LYS A 64 -16.25 -21.99 19.74
N THR A 65 -16.69 -21.31 18.68
CA THR A 65 -17.78 -20.32 18.73
C THR A 65 -19.13 -20.93 19.12
N GLN A 66 -19.39 -22.19 18.74
CA GLN A 66 -20.59 -22.92 19.16
C GLN A 66 -20.56 -23.15 20.68
N ILE A 67 -19.41 -23.50 21.23
CA ILE A 67 -19.24 -23.81 22.66
C ILE A 67 -19.44 -22.57 23.51
N ILE A 68 -18.85 -21.43 23.14
CA ILE A 68 -19.06 -20.16 23.88
C ILE A 68 -20.55 -19.81 23.90
N ALA A 69 -21.22 -19.87 22.73
CA ALA A 69 -22.64 -19.54 22.64
C ALA A 69 -23.51 -20.51 23.43
N ALA A 70 -23.21 -21.81 23.38
CA ALA A 70 -23.92 -22.84 24.13
C ALA A 70 -23.71 -22.68 25.65
N ARG A 71 -22.48 -22.35 26.09
CA ARG A 71 -22.15 -22.09 27.50
C ARG A 71 -22.92 -20.90 28.06
N ILE A 72 -22.99 -19.79 27.33
CA ILE A 72 -23.80 -18.63 27.74
C ILE A 72 -25.29 -19.04 27.84
N GLY A 73 -25.79 -19.80 26.87
CA GLY A 73 -27.15 -20.32 26.92
C GLY A 73 -27.39 -21.21 28.16
N HIS A 74 -26.43 -22.05 28.51
CA HIS A 74 -26.51 -22.93 29.68
C HIS A 74 -26.47 -22.15 31.00
N ILE A 75 -25.57 -21.17 31.14
CA ILE A 75 -25.50 -20.29 32.32
C ILE A 75 -26.85 -19.61 32.57
N LEU A 76 -27.49 -19.09 31.52
CA LEU A 76 -28.77 -18.38 31.63
C LEU A 76 -29.98 -19.29 31.87
N GLN A 77 -29.85 -20.59 31.60
CA GLN A 77 -30.88 -21.59 31.88
C GLN A 77 -30.62 -22.36 33.18
N SER A 78 -29.47 -22.15 33.82
CA SER A 78 -29.15 -22.78 35.10
C SER A 78 -30.02 -22.24 36.23
N ASP A 79 -30.13 -23.02 37.31
CA ASP A 79 -30.90 -22.64 38.51
C ASP A 79 -30.27 -21.46 39.29
N LEU A 80 -29.07 -21.00 38.88
CA LEU A 80 -28.31 -19.93 39.53
C LEU A 80 -28.89 -18.51 39.30
N GLN A 81 -29.97 -18.38 38.51
CA GLN A 81 -30.65 -17.10 38.22
C GLN A 81 -29.73 -15.95 37.78
N VAL A 82 -28.71 -16.26 36.97
CA VAL A 82 -27.74 -15.26 36.49
C VAL A 82 -28.40 -14.30 35.50
N ALA A 83 -28.24 -12.99 35.73
CA ALA A 83 -28.75 -11.99 34.81
C ALA A 83 -27.87 -11.90 33.55
N PRO A 84 -28.43 -11.73 32.32
CA PRO A 84 -27.65 -11.63 31.09
C PRO A 84 -26.54 -10.57 31.09
N HIS A 85 -26.75 -9.46 31.79
CA HIS A 85 -25.78 -8.37 31.86
C HIS A 85 -24.58 -8.68 32.77
N ASN A 86 -24.64 -9.72 33.61
CA ASN A 86 -23.52 -10.16 34.45
C ASN A 86 -22.52 -11.05 33.68
N ILE A 87 -22.79 -11.35 32.41
CA ILE A 87 -21.93 -12.17 31.55
C ILE A 87 -21.17 -11.24 30.60
N LEU A 88 -19.84 -11.26 30.67
CA LEU A 88 -18.94 -10.54 29.77
C LEU A 88 -18.27 -11.50 28.80
N CYS A 89 -18.52 -11.31 27.50
CA CYS A 89 -17.89 -12.04 26.41
C CYS A 89 -16.99 -11.11 25.59
N LEU A 90 -15.69 -11.39 25.58
CA LEU A 90 -14.68 -10.62 24.87
C LEU A 90 -14.18 -11.39 23.64
N THR A 91 -14.15 -10.71 22.50
CA THR A 91 -13.66 -11.24 21.22
C THR A 91 -12.53 -10.38 20.67
N TYR A 92 -11.68 -10.94 19.80
CA TYR A 92 -10.60 -10.18 19.18
C TYR A 92 -11.06 -9.25 18.05
N THR A 93 -12.14 -9.60 17.34
CA THR A 93 -12.61 -8.87 16.14
C THR A 93 -14.10 -8.52 16.20
N ASP A 94 -14.48 -7.43 15.53
CA ASP A 94 -15.90 -7.04 15.40
C ASP A 94 -16.72 -8.11 14.67
N ALA A 95 -16.13 -8.78 13.67
CA ALA A 95 -16.77 -9.91 12.99
C ALA A 95 -17.07 -11.06 13.97
N GLY A 96 -16.16 -11.34 14.91
CA GLY A 96 -16.38 -12.29 16.01
C GLY A 96 -17.54 -11.88 16.90
N THR A 97 -17.63 -10.60 17.30
CA THR A 97 -18.75 -10.06 18.08
C THR A 97 -20.11 -10.25 17.35
N VAL A 98 -20.17 -9.93 16.05
CA VAL A 98 -21.39 -10.08 15.23
C VAL A 98 -21.78 -11.56 15.08
N ALA A 99 -20.82 -12.43 14.79
CA ALA A 99 -21.04 -13.86 14.66
C ALA A 99 -21.54 -14.48 15.98
N MET A 100 -20.92 -14.13 17.10
CA MET A 100 -21.33 -14.56 18.45
C MET A 100 -22.76 -14.11 18.77
N ARG A 101 -23.09 -12.84 18.50
CA ARG A 101 -24.42 -12.30 18.74
C ARG A 101 -25.49 -12.97 17.87
N SER A 102 -25.22 -13.15 16.58
CA SER A 102 -26.11 -13.88 15.65
C SER A 102 -26.37 -15.32 16.13
N ARG A 103 -25.34 -15.99 16.66
CA ARG A 103 -25.47 -17.36 17.17
C ARG A 103 -26.30 -17.43 18.45
N LEU A 104 -26.04 -16.53 19.40
CA LEU A 104 -26.82 -16.46 20.64
C LEU A 104 -28.30 -16.13 20.37
N LEU A 105 -28.60 -15.27 19.40
CA LEU A 105 -29.99 -14.98 19.01
C LEU A 105 -30.74 -16.24 18.57
N LYS A 106 -30.07 -17.21 17.94
CA LYS A 106 -30.66 -18.50 17.57
C LYS A 106 -30.94 -19.39 18.79
N PHE A 107 -30.14 -19.28 19.84
CA PHE A 107 -30.21 -20.16 21.02
C PHE A 107 -31.16 -19.64 22.10
N ILE A 108 -31.07 -18.35 22.43
CA ILE A 108 -31.78 -17.74 23.56
C ILE A 108 -32.70 -16.58 23.13
N GLY A 109 -32.86 -16.35 21.82
CA GLY A 109 -33.73 -15.31 21.29
C GLY A 109 -33.26 -13.88 21.65
N PRO A 110 -34.20 -12.91 21.75
CA PRO A 110 -33.88 -11.50 22.01
C PRO A 110 -33.06 -11.21 23.27
N THR A 111 -33.05 -12.13 24.24
CA THR A 111 -32.22 -12.05 25.46
C THR A 111 -30.73 -11.90 25.12
N ALA A 112 -30.29 -12.42 23.96
CA ALA A 112 -28.92 -12.27 23.48
C ALA A 112 -28.46 -10.81 23.36
N TYR A 113 -29.36 -9.85 23.12
CA TYR A 113 -29.00 -8.43 23.07
C TYR A 113 -28.60 -7.83 24.43
N ARG A 114 -29.01 -8.48 25.52
CA ARG A 114 -28.71 -8.07 26.90
C ARG A 114 -27.40 -8.66 27.44
N VAL A 115 -26.79 -9.59 26.71
CA VAL A 115 -25.47 -10.15 27.04
C VAL A 115 -24.40 -9.16 26.59
N ASN A 116 -23.41 -8.90 27.45
CA ASN A 116 -22.32 -7.99 27.16
C ASN A 116 -21.28 -8.68 26.27
N ILE A 117 -21.39 -8.48 24.96
CA ILE A 117 -20.47 -9.03 23.96
C ILE A 117 -19.75 -7.88 23.27
N TYR A 118 -18.43 -7.82 23.44
CA TYR A 118 -17.60 -6.71 22.96
C TYR A 118 -16.28 -7.23 22.36
N THR A 119 -15.61 -6.37 21.60
CA THR A 119 -14.14 -6.45 21.49
C THR A 119 -13.50 -5.81 22.72
N PHE A 120 -12.23 -6.11 23.02
CA PHE A 120 -11.51 -5.47 24.14
C PHE A 120 -11.55 -3.93 24.06
N HIS A 121 -11.37 -3.37 22.86
CA HIS A 121 -11.44 -1.93 22.62
C HIS A 121 -12.86 -1.38 22.83
N ALA A 122 -13.88 -2.06 22.31
CA ALA A 122 -15.28 -1.64 22.49
C ALA A 122 -15.70 -1.70 23.97
N PHE A 123 -15.20 -2.67 24.73
CA PHE A 123 -15.41 -2.77 26.17
C PHE A 123 -14.75 -1.60 26.93
N CYS A 124 -13.49 -1.30 26.65
CA CYS A 124 -12.81 -0.15 27.28
C CYS A 124 -13.48 1.18 26.91
N ASN A 125 -13.89 1.34 25.64
CA ASN A 125 -14.68 2.49 25.22
C ASN A 125 -15.99 2.59 26.01
N ASN A 126 -16.69 1.47 26.21
CA ASN A 126 -17.93 1.45 26.99
C ASN A 126 -17.68 1.93 28.43
N ILE A 127 -16.62 1.46 29.10
CA ILE A 127 -16.21 1.93 30.44
C ILE A 127 -15.96 3.44 30.43
N ILE A 128 -15.18 3.95 29.47
CA ILE A 128 -14.85 5.37 29.38
C ILE A 128 -16.12 6.22 29.19
N GLN A 129 -16.99 5.84 28.24
CA GLN A 129 -18.21 6.59 27.92
C GLN A 129 -19.22 6.60 29.08
N HIS A 130 -19.32 5.53 29.88
CA HIS A 130 -20.21 5.50 31.04
C HIS A 130 -19.65 6.27 32.25
N ASN A 131 -18.37 6.63 32.24
CA ASN A 131 -17.72 7.34 33.35
C ASN A 131 -16.91 8.55 32.85
N LEU A 132 -17.46 9.31 31.88
CA LEU A 132 -16.78 10.48 31.31
C LEU A 132 -16.36 11.52 32.37
N ASP A 133 -17.14 11.64 33.44
CA ASP A 133 -16.79 12.55 34.55
C ASP A 133 -15.54 12.07 35.32
N TYR A 134 -15.29 10.76 35.37
CA TYR A 134 -14.11 10.16 36.01
C TYR A 134 -12.85 10.29 35.12
N PHE A 135 -12.96 9.93 33.84
CA PHE A 135 -11.84 10.05 32.89
C PHE A 135 -11.54 11.51 32.49
N GLY A 136 -12.42 12.43 32.87
CA GLY A 136 -12.43 13.83 32.47
C GLY A 136 -13.03 14.00 31.09
N LYS A 137 -13.85 15.05 30.93
CA LYS A 137 -14.34 15.53 29.62
C LYS A 137 -13.18 16.12 28.82
N LYS A 138 -12.27 15.28 28.35
CA LYS A 138 -11.27 15.68 27.37
C LYS A 138 -11.83 15.35 26.01
N GLU A 139 -12.09 16.38 25.21
CA GLU A 139 -12.32 16.27 23.77
C GLU A 139 -11.02 15.83 23.09
N MET A 140 -10.59 14.59 23.37
CA MET A 140 -9.46 14.00 22.66
C MET A 140 -9.95 13.39 21.35
N GLU A 141 -9.09 13.44 20.34
CA GLU A 141 -9.36 12.86 19.01
C GLU A 141 -8.35 11.76 18.68
N PRO A 142 -8.75 10.72 17.94
CA PRO A 142 -7.81 9.73 17.43
C PRO A 142 -6.71 10.40 16.60
N ILE A 143 -5.46 10.05 16.85
CA ILE A 143 -4.33 10.53 16.08
C ILE A 143 -4.35 9.92 14.68
N SER A 144 -4.15 10.75 13.65
CA SER A 144 -3.92 10.24 12.29
C SER A 144 -2.49 9.75 12.10
N ASP A 145 -2.28 8.83 11.15
CA ASP A 145 -0.93 8.35 10.79
C ASP A 145 0.03 9.51 10.46
N LEU A 146 -0.48 10.58 9.84
CA LEU A 146 0.32 11.74 9.47
C LEU A 146 0.70 12.59 10.70
N GLU A 147 -0.25 12.88 11.58
CA GLU A 147 0.03 13.59 12.83
C GLU A 147 1.03 12.82 13.70
N ASN A 148 0.90 11.49 13.75
CA ASN A 148 1.82 10.61 14.46
C ASN A 148 3.25 10.70 13.88
N ILE A 149 3.40 10.60 12.56
CA ILE A 149 4.70 10.77 11.90
C ILE A 149 5.26 12.17 12.12
N GLN A 150 4.43 13.23 12.07
CA GLN A 150 4.86 14.60 12.34
C GLN A 150 5.36 14.75 13.79
N LEU A 151 4.66 14.16 14.77
CA LEU A 151 5.09 14.14 16.17
C LEU A 151 6.43 13.45 16.35
N LEU A 152 6.64 12.30 15.71
CA LEU A 152 7.90 11.56 15.78
C LEU A 152 9.06 12.34 15.14
N ARG A 153 8.81 13.02 14.01
CA ARG A 153 9.80 13.90 13.37
C ARG A 153 10.18 15.06 14.28
N GLU A 154 9.20 15.75 14.86
CA GLU A 154 9.43 16.85 15.79
C GLU A 154 10.17 16.40 17.06
N MET A 155 9.84 15.21 17.56
CA MET A 155 10.54 14.61 18.69
C MET A 155 12.02 14.39 18.38
N LEU A 156 12.34 13.85 17.19
CA LEU A 156 13.71 13.66 16.70
C LEU A 156 14.43 14.99 16.41
N ASP A 157 13.70 16.00 15.92
CA ASP A 157 14.24 17.33 15.64
C ASP A 157 14.71 18.00 16.93
N GLY A 158 13.94 17.85 18.02
CA GLY A 158 14.27 18.35 19.35
C GLY A 158 15.36 17.58 20.11
N LEU A 159 15.96 16.54 19.53
CA LEU A 159 17.10 15.84 20.16
C LEU A 159 18.42 16.60 19.95
N ILE A 160 19.29 16.58 20.96
CA ILE A 160 20.64 17.13 20.88
C ILE A 160 21.51 16.35 19.87
N ALA A 161 22.51 17.00 19.28
CA ALA A 161 23.35 16.44 18.23
C ALA A 161 24.12 15.17 18.64
N SER A 162 24.40 14.98 19.95
CA SER A 162 25.09 13.80 20.48
C SER A 162 24.18 12.61 20.76
N HIS A 163 22.87 12.74 20.58
CA HIS A 163 21.92 11.66 20.86
C HIS A 163 22.06 10.53 19.83
N ALA A 164 22.01 9.27 20.26
CA ALA A 164 22.25 8.10 19.39
C ALA A 164 21.31 8.00 18.17
N LEU A 165 20.06 8.43 18.34
CA LEU A 165 19.04 8.49 17.28
C LEU A 165 19.08 9.77 16.42
N LYS A 166 19.95 10.76 16.73
CA LYS A 166 20.04 11.99 15.93
C LYS A 166 21.00 11.80 14.77
N ARG A 167 20.47 11.77 13.54
CA ARG A 167 21.27 11.69 12.31
C ARG A 167 21.53 13.08 11.74
N LEU A 168 22.81 13.39 11.47
CA LEU A 168 23.23 14.67 10.86
C LEU A 168 23.47 14.57 9.34
N LYS A 169 23.50 13.34 8.80
CA LYS A 169 23.72 13.05 7.37
C LYS A 169 22.85 11.86 6.96
N GLY A 170 22.49 11.80 5.68
CA GLY A 170 21.60 10.76 5.13
C GLY A 170 20.13 11.06 5.42
N ASP A 171 19.31 10.01 5.53
CA ASP A 171 17.90 10.16 5.91
C ASP A 171 17.79 10.50 7.40
N ILE A 172 17.49 11.77 7.69
CA ILE A 172 17.34 12.33 9.04
C ILE A 172 16.20 11.63 9.80
N TYR A 173 15.19 11.14 9.09
CA TYR A 173 13.97 10.55 9.67
C TYR A 173 13.93 9.02 9.55
N TYR A 174 15.09 8.39 9.28
CA TYR A 174 15.23 6.94 9.15
C TYR A 174 14.61 6.15 10.32
N ASP A 175 14.73 6.68 11.54
CA ASP A 175 14.27 6.00 12.75
C ASP A 175 12.77 6.25 13.06
N VAL A 176 12.06 7.10 12.29
CA VAL A 176 10.62 7.36 12.51
C VAL A 176 9.76 6.10 12.39
N PRO A 177 9.87 5.26 11.33
CA PRO A 177 9.11 4.01 11.27
C PRO A 177 9.46 3.03 12.40
N ARG A 178 10.74 3.02 12.83
CA ARG A 178 11.24 2.14 13.90
C ARG A 178 10.67 2.54 15.25
N LEU A 179 10.64 3.84 15.54
CA LEU A 179 10.04 4.40 16.76
C LEU A 179 8.53 4.20 16.79
N ASN A 180 7.84 4.44 15.67
CA ASN A 180 6.40 4.21 15.57
C ASN A 180 6.04 2.75 15.93
N ASP A 181 6.79 1.80 15.38
CA ASP A 181 6.58 0.38 15.65
C ASP A 181 6.89 0.01 17.10
N LEU A 182 8.01 0.49 17.66
CA LEU A 182 8.38 0.27 19.06
C LEU A 182 7.32 0.83 20.03
N PHE A 183 6.89 2.08 19.84
CA PHE A 183 5.91 2.72 20.71
C PHE A 183 4.54 2.04 20.62
N ARG A 184 4.14 1.58 19.43
CA ARG A 184 2.92 0.75 19.29
C ARG A 184 3.03 -0.52 20.11
N GLN A 185 4.14 -1.26 19.99
CA GLN A 185 4.35 -2.49 20.78
C GLN A 185 4.37 -2.22 22.29
N MET A 186 5.07 -1.17 22.73
CA MET A 186 5.10 -0.78 24.14
C MET A 186 3.70 -0.50 24.69
N LYS A 187 2.80 0.10 23.90
CA LYS A 187 1.40 0.29 24.31
C LYS A 187 0.58 -0.99 24.30
N GLU A 188 0.68 -1.80 23.25
CA GLU A 188 -0.09 -3.05 23.11
C GLU A 188 0.23 -4.06 24.23
N GLU A 189 1.48 -4.06 24.70
CA GLU A 189 1.99 -4.97 25.72
C GLU A 189 2.12 -4.35 27.13
N ASP A 190 1.75 -3.08 27.30
CA ASP A 190 1.95 -2.26 28.53
C ASP A 190 3.41 -2.27 29.05
N TRP A 191 4.39 -2.12 28.14
CA TRP A 191 5.81 -2.06 28.51
C TRP A 191 6.22 -0.65 28.95
N SER A 192 6.76 -0.55 30.16
CA SER A 192 7.46 0.66 30.59
C SER A 192 8.91 0.71 30.07
N PRO A 193 9.51 1.90 29.92
CA PRO A 193 10.93 2.03 29.57
C PRO A 193 11.86 1.30 30.56
N GLU A 194 11.47 1.25 31.84
CA GLU A 194 12.21 0.56 32.91
C GLU A 194 12.16 -0.96 32.69
N PHE A 195 10.99 -1.51 32.38
CA PHE A 195 10.82 -2.93 32.08
C PHE A 195 11.65 -3.33 30.85
N VAL A 196 11.61 -2.54 29.77
CA VAL A 196 12.44 -2.78 28.58
C VAL A 196 13.93 -2.75 28.94
N SER A 197 14.35 -1.80 29.78
CA SER A 197 15.74 -1.69 30.23
C SER A 197 16.19 -2.91 31.03
N GLU A 198 15.34 -3.40 31.94
CA GLU A 198 15.60 -4.60 32.75
C GLU A 198 15.73 -5.86 31.88
N GLN A 199 14.87 -6.01 30.86
CA GLN A 199 14.97 -7.15 29.93
C GLN A 199 16.24 -7.07 29.08
N ILE A 200 16.65 -5.88 28.66
CA ILE A 200 17.92 -5.66 27.98
C ILE A 200 19.10 -6.09 28.88
N ASP A 201 19.10 -5.70 30.16
CA ASP A 201 20.18 -6.08 31.08
C ASP A 201 20.28 -7.61 31.25
N LYS A 202 19.13 -8.28 31.40
CA LYS A 202 19.07 -9.76 31.44
C LYS A 202 19.61 -10.39 30.16
N TYR A 203 19.27 -9.84 29.00
CA TYR A 203 19.74 -10.32 27.71
C TYR A 203 21.26 -10.19 27.58
N LEU A 204 21.79 -9.01 27.89
CA LEU A 204 23.22 -8.74 27.80
C LEU A 204 24.05 -9.60 28.77
N ALA A 205 23.51 -9.89 29.96
CA ALA A 205 24.14 -10.79 30.93
C ALA A 205 24.18 -12.25 30.44
N ASP A 206 23.17 -12.66 29.66
CA ASP A 206 23.04 -14.02 29.13
C ASP A 206 23.85 -14.26 27.84
N LEU A 207 24.13 -13.21 27.05
CA LEU A 207 24.88 -13.31 25.77
C LEU A 207 26.19 -14.12 25.84
N PRO A 208 27.08 -13.94 26.83
CA PRO A 208 28.33 -14.69 26.90
C PRO A 208 28.15 -16.19 27.18
N LEU A 209 27.00 -16.61 27.70
CA LEU A 209 26.69 -18.00 28.04
C LEU A 209 26.07 -18.77 26.86
N ARG A 210 25.69 -18.07 25.79
CA ARG A 210 25.03 -18.68 24.63
C ARG A 210 26.03 -19.26 23.64
N ASP A 211 25.74 -20.50 23.22
CA ASP A 211 26.49 -21.26 22.21
C ASP A 211 26.86 -20.47 20.94
N GLU A 212 26.01 -19.54 20.51
CA GLU A 212 26.19 -18.74 19.28
C GLU A 212 27.36 -17.75 19.39
N TYR A 213 27.60 -17.27 20.60
CA TYR A 213 28.65 -16.31 20.93
C TYR A 213 29.90 -16.98 21.50
N ILE A 214 30.00 -18.31 21.39
CA ILE A 214 31.17 -19.09 21.80
C ILE A 214 31.82 -19.70 20.56
N TYR A 215 33.14 -19.58 20.44
CA TYR A 215 33.89 -20.20 19.35
C TYR A 215 33.91 -21.73 19.51
N LYS A 216 33.25 -22.45 18.60
CA LYS A 216 33.23 -23.92 18.59
C LYS A 216 34.49 -24.55 18.00
N ARG A 217 35.34 -23.78 17.31
CA ARG A 217 36.57 -24.25 16.67
C ARG A 217 37.73 -23.30 16.97
N PRO A 218 38.93 -23.80 17.25
CA PRO A 218 40.10 -22.95 17.47
C PRO A 218 40.56 -22.30 16.16
N ASN A 219 41.04 -21.06 16.23
CA ASN A 219 41.69 -20.36 15.12
C ASN A 219 43.06 -19.84 15.58
N ALA A 220 44.09 -20.65 15.37
CA ALA A 220 45.45 -20.36 15.79
C ALA A 220 46.03 -19.06 15.18
N LYS A 221 45.58 -18.65 13.98
CA LYS A 221 46.03 -17.39 13.35
C LYS A 221 45.51 -16.13 14.04
N GLN A 222 44.40 -16.23 14.77
CA GLN A 222 43.79 -15.11 15.50
C GLN A 222 43.94 -15.25 17.02
N GLY A 223 44.65 -16.28 17.50
CA GLY A 223 44.82 -16.54 18.94
C GLY A 223 43.55 -17.05 19.65
N ILE A 224 42.53 -17.48 18.91
CA ILE A 224 41.22 -17.88 19.43
C ILE A 224 41.22 -19.38 19.76
N LYS A 225 40.84 -19.74 20.99
CA LYS A 225 40.64 -21.12 21.45
C LYS A 225 39.17 -21.53 21.36
N ALA A 226 38.92 -22.84 21.31
CA ALA A 226 37.56 -23.36 21.43
C ALA A 226 37.05 -23.09 22.86
N GLY A 227 35.87 -22.47 22.98
CA GLY A 227 35.32 -21.99 24.24
C GLY A 227 35.51 -20.49 24.49
N ASP A 228 36.33 -19.78 23.70
CA ASP A 228 36.47 -18.33 23.81
C ASP A 228 35.18 -17.63 23.35
N VAL A 229 34.89 -16.47 23.94
CA VAL A 229 33.71 -15.67 23.63
C VAL A 229 33.96 -14.77 22.41
N LYS A 230 32.97 -14.67 21.52
CA LYS A 230 32.97 -13.78 20.35
C LYS A 230 32.68 -12.34 20.77
N GLN A 231 33.64 -11.70 21.43
CA GLN A 231 33.45 -10.36 22.01
C GLN A 231 32.94 -9.32 21.00
N LYS A 232 33.46 -9.34 19.76
CA LYS A 232 33.02 -8.43 18.69
C LYS A 232 31.52 -8.55 18.36
N ASP A 233 30.98 -9.78 18.37
CA ASP A 233 29.57 -10.02 18.07
C ASP A 233 28.68 -9.61 19.26
N ILE A 234 29.17 -9.80 20.49
CA ILE A 234 28.51 -9.32 21.71
C ILE A 234 28.48 -7.79 21.76
N ASP A 235 29.60 -7.13 21.46
CA ASP A 235 29.68 -5.67 21.42
C ASP A 235 28.71 -5.10 20.38
N ALA A 236 28.61 -5.74 19.20
CA ALA A 236 27.65 -5.35 18.18
C ALA A 236 26.19 -5.52 18.62
N GLN A 237 25.86 -6.53 19.43
CA GLN A 237 24.53 -6.66 20.03
C GLN A 237 24.30 -5.63 21.15
N LYS A 238 25.32 -5.36 21.96
CA LYS A 238 25.28 -4.34 23.01
C LYS A 238 24.95 -2.96 22.42
N ASP A 239 25.62 -2.56 21.34
CA ASP A 239 25.35 -1.29 20.66
C ASP A 239 23.88 -1.21 20.16
N LYS A 240 23.34 -2.30 19.61
CA LYS A 240 21.92 -2.36 19.19
C LYS A 240 20.96 -2.25 20.37
N MET A 241 21.27 -2.90 21.49
CA MET A 241 20.44 -2.88 22.69
C MET A 241 20.47 -1.54 23.39
N GLU A 242 21.62 -0.86 23.45
CA GLU A 242 21.69 0.51 23.97
C GLU A 242 20.90 1.48 23.08
N LEU A 243 20.94 1.31 21.75
CA LEU A 243 20.09 2.10 20.85
C LEU A 243 18.60 1.87 21.11
N LEU A 244 18.18 0.62 21.34
CA LEU A 244 16.80 0.28 21.72
C LEU A 244 16.42 0.92 23.07
N ARG A 245 17.32 0.89 24.06
CA ARG A 245 17.11 1.50 25.38
C ARG A 245 16.89 3.01 25.26
N GLU A 246 17.72 3.71 24.51
CA GLU A 246 17.55 5.14 24.24
C GLU A 246 16.25 5.43 23.49
N ALA A 247 15.87 4.57 22.53
CA ALA A 247 14.58 4.68 21.85
C ALA A 247 13.39 4.53 22.82
N ALA A 248 13.42 3.53 23.71
CA ALA A 248 12.37 3.30 24.70
C ALA A 248 12.26 4.45 25.71
N ARG A 249 13.37 5.10 26.08
CA ARG A 249 13.38 6.30 26.96
C ARG A 249 12.64 7.50 26.37
N LEU A 250 12.46 7.56 25.05
CA LEU A 250 11.69 8.61 24.39
C LEU A 250 10.17 8.38 24.47
N PHE A 251 9.71 7.19 24.85
CA PHE A 251 8.29 6.84 24.88
C PHE A 251 7.43 7.76 25.78
N PRO A 252 7.84 8.11 27.03
CA PRO A 252 7.07 9.03 27.86
C PRO A 252 6.94 10.43 27.25
N LYS A 253 7.99 10.91 26.58
CA LYS A 253 7.98 12.20 25.87
C LYS A 253 6.95 12.17 24.74
N PHE A 254 6.95 11.11 23.94
CA PHE A 254 5.96 10.91 22.88
C PHE A 254 4.52 10.91 23.43
N CYS A 255 4.25 10.16 24.51
CA CYS A 255 2.95 10.15 25.17
C CYS A 255 2.54 11.54 25.70
N SER A 256 3.49 12.33 26.24
CA SER A 256 3.22 13.72 26.67
C SER A 256 2.83 14.60 25.49
N MET A 257 3.59 14.55 24.38
CA MET A 257 3.31 15.34 23.19
C MET A 257 1.93 15.01 22.59
N MET A 258 1.51 13.73 22.59
CA MET A 258 0.15 13.37 22.17
C MET A 258 -0.90 13.96 23.09
N LYS A 259 -0.71 13.85 24.41
CA LYS A 259 -1.64 14.36 25.43
C LYS A 259 -1.79 15.87 25.36
N GLU A 260 -0.70 16.61 25.15
CA GLU A 260 -0.69 18.07 24.98
C GLU A 260 -1.49 18.53 23.75
N ARG A 261 -1.56 17.69 22.72
CA ARG A 261 -2.36 17.94 21.50
C ARG A 261 -3.79 17.39 21.56
N GLY A 262 -4.21 16.82 22.69
CA GLY A 262 -5.50 16.14 22.80
C GLY A 262 -5.63 14.98 21.81
N ARG A 263 -4.55 14.22 21.62
CA ARG A 263 -4.50 13.06 20.71
C ARG A 263 -4.35 11.75 21.47
N TYR A 264 -4.96 10.70 20.94
CA TYR A 264 -4.84 9.34 21.45
C TYR A 264 -4.86 8.30 20.32
N ASP A 265 -4.37 7.10 20.56
CA ASP A 265 -4.61 5.93 19.71
C ASP A 265 -5.49 4.89 20.42
N TYR A 266 -5.91 3.86 19.68
CA TYR A 266 -6.82 2.84 20.25
C TYR A 266 -6.19 2.06 21.41
N SER A 267 -4.87 1.88 21.42
CA SER A 267 -4.17 1.21 22.51
C SER A 267 -4.21 2.04 23.80
N ASP A 268 -4.16 3.38 23.69
CA ASP A 268 -4.31 4.28 24.84
C ASP A 268 -5.63 4.06 25.59
N MET A 269 -6.72 3.66 24.91
CA MET A 269 -8.01 3.42 25.57
C MET A 269 -7.93 2.27 26.59
N ILE A 270 -7.21 1.20 26.25
CA ILE A 270 -6.99 0.06 27.15
C ILE A 270 -6.11 0.50 28.32
N LEU A 271 -5.01 1.20 28.01
CA LEU A 271 -4.08 1.72 29.02
C LEU A 271 -4.75 2.69 29.99
N TRP A 272 -5.69 3.53 29.54
CA TRP A 272 -6.43 4.43 30.43
C TRP A 272 -7.29 3.66 31.42
N VAL A 273 -8.02 2.64 30.96
CA VAL A 273 -8.84 1.79 31.84
C VAL A 273 -7.95 1.04 32.84
N LEU A 274 -6.84 0.45 32.38
CA LEU A 274 -5.85 -0.20 33.25
C LEU A 274 -5.31 0.77 34.31
N ASN A 275 -4.86 1.95 33.90
CA ASN A 275 -4.35 2.96 34.82
C ASN A 275 -5.41 3.42 35.82
N SER A 276 -6.67 3.51 35.40
CA SER A 276 -7.79 3.83 36.30
C SER A 276 -8.03 2.72 37.32
N PHE A 277 -8.04 1.46 36.89
CA PHE A 277 -8.17 0.31 37.79
C PHE A 277 -6.98 0.16 38.74
N LYS A 278 -5.75 0.50 38.30
CA LYS A 278 -4.54 0.47 39.15
C LYS A 278 -4.56 1.59 40.21
N LYS A 279 -5.25 2.70 39.96
CA LYS A 279 -5.29 3.88 40.84
C LYS A 279 -6.46 3.89 41.81
N ASP A 280 -7.62 3.38 41.38
CA ASP A 280 -8.87 3.40 42.14
C ASP A 280 -9.42 1.98 42.21
N GLU A 281 -9.22 1.35 43.37
CA GLU A 281 -9.65 -0.01 43.63
C GLU A 281 -11.19 -0.12 43.72
N ASP A 282 -11.88 0.90 44.24
CA ASP A 282 -13.34 0.91 44.32
C ASP A 282 -13.96 0.97 42.92
N PHE A 283 -13.34 1.73 42.02
CA PHE A 283 -13.72 1.77 40.61
C PHE A 283 -13.57 0.40 39.93
N LEU A 284 -12.47 -0.32 40.19
CA LEU A 284 -12.29 -1.69 39.71
C LEU A 284 -13.34 -2.64 40.30
N ARG A 285 -13.57 -2.58 41.61
CA ARG A 285 -14.52 -3.44 42.35
C ARG A 285 -15.93 -3.38 41.77
N LYS A 286 -16.39 -2.19 41.34
CA LYS A 286 -17.68 -2.03 40.64
C LYS A 286 -17.83 -2.97 39.44
N TYR A 287 -16.77 -3.14 38.64
CA TYR A 287 -16.79 -4.02 37.47
C TYR A 287 -16.59 -5.49 37.84
N GLN A 288 -15.81 -5.78 38.87
CA GLN A 288 -15.64 -7.13 39.40
C GLN A 288 -16.92 -7.67 40.06
N GLU A 289 -17.75 -6.79 40.63
CA GLU A 289 -19.08 -7.11 41.18
C GLU A 289 -20.12 -7.29 40.06
N TRP A 290 -20.11 -6.40 39.07
CA TRP A 290 -21.08 -6.44 37.97
C TRP A 290 -20.91 -7.68 37.11
N TYR A 291 -19.68 -8.04 36.76
CA TYR A 291 -19.41 -9.22 35.93
C TYR A 291 -19.08 -10.45 36.78
N GLN A 292 -19.89 -11.50 36.58
CA GLN A 292 -19.78 -12.75 37.33
C GLN A 292 -19.22 -13.90 36.48
N TYR A 293 -19.36 -13.80 35.15
CA TYR A 293 -18.86 -14.79 34.19
C TYR A 293 -18.08 -14.08 33.07
N PHE A 294 -16.85 -14.54 32.84
CA PHE A 294 -15.94 -13.98 31.84
C PHE A 294 -15.67 -15.03 30.76
N LEU A 295 -15.99 -14.73 29.50
CA LEU A 295 -15.76 -15.62 28.36
C LEU A 295 -14.87 -14.93 27.34
N ILE A 296 -13.78 -15.58 26.94
CA ILE A 296 -12.78 -15.01 26.05
C ILE A 296 -12.58 -15.93 24.85
N ASP A 297 -12.93 -15.41 23.67
CA ASP A 297 -12.71 -16.07 22.38
C ASP A 297 -11.34 -15.71 21.81
N GLU A 298 -10.75 -16.65 21.07
CA GLU A 298 -9.43 -16.52 20.45
C GLU A 298 -8.35 -16.01 21.42
N PHE A 299 -8.28 -16.60 22.61
CA PHE A 299 -7.41 -16.14 23.69
C PHE A 299 -5.93 -16.03 23.29
N GLN A 300 -5.47 -16.84 22.33
CA GLN A 300 -4.11 -16.77 21.79
C GLN A 300 -3.78 -15.43 21.10
N ASP A 301 -4.78 -14.67 20.66
CA ASP A 301 -4.58 -13.40 19.96
C ASP A 301 -4.58 -12.19 20.94
N THR A 302 -4.76 -12.42 22.25
CA THR A 302 -4.78 -11.38 23.29
C THR A 302 -3.38 -10.80 23.52
N SER A 303 -3.24 -9.46 23.52
CA SER A 303 -1.98 -8.77 23.85
C SER A 303 -1.70 -8.71 25.36
N GLY A 304 -0.50 -8.30 25.77
CA GLY A 304 -0.14 -8.11 27.18
C GLY A 304 -1.12 -7.20 27.94
N ALA A 305 -1.43 -6.01 27.41
CA ALA A 305 -2.35 -5.08 28.05
C ALA A 305 -3.80 -5.63 28.14
N GLN A 306 -4.25 -6.35 27.11
CA GLN A 306 -5.57 -6.99 27.12
C GLN A 306 -5.65 -8.13 28.14
N ASN A 307 -4.59 -8.93 28.26
CA ASN A 307 -4.52 -9.99 29.25
C ASN A 307 -4.44 -9.42 30.67
N GLU A 308 -3.67 -8.35 30.89
CA GLU A 308 -3.65 -7.66 32.18
C GLU A 308 -5.03 -7.13 32.57
N LEU A 309 -5.77 -6.54 31.62
CA LEU A 309 -7.13 -6.07 31.86
C LEU A 309 -8.04 -7.22 32.32
N LEU A 310 -7.95 -8.37 31.66
CA LEU A 310 -8.68 -9.57 32.08
C LEU A 310 -8.27 -10.01 33.48
N GLN A 311 -6.97 -10.09 33.78
CA GLN A 311 -6.47 -10.49 35.10
C GLN A 311 -6.98 -9.57 36.21
N MET A 312 -6.99 -8.25 36.00
CA MET A 312 -7.53 -7.31 36.97
C MET A 312 -9.02 -7.55 37.22
N LEU A 313 -9.82 -7.77 36.16
CA LEU A 313 -11.26 -8.03 36.30
C LEU A 313 -11.59 -9.33 37.04
N ILE A 314 -10.74 -10.35 36.97
CA ILE A 314 -10.99 -11.64 37.62
C ILE A 314 -10.31 -11.78 38.98
N SER A 315 -9.38 -10.89 39.32
CA SER A 315 -8.51 -10.99 40.51
C SER A 315 -9.20 -10.94 41.87
N TYR A 316 -10.44 -10.44 41.96
CA TYR A 316 -11.17 -10.36 43.23
C TYR A 316 -11.58 -11.73 43.77
N TRP A 317 -11.90 -12.66 42.88
CA TRP A 317 -12.40 -13.98 43.25
C TRP A 317 -11.24 -14.95 43.39
N GLU A 318 -11.17 -15.71 44.50
CA GLU A 318 -10.18 -16.79 44.63
C GLU A 318 -10.34 -17.81 43.51
N LYS A 319 -11.59 -18.14 43.17
CA LYS A 319 -11.97 -19.03 42.09
C LYS A 319 -12.87 -18.31 41.08
N PRO A 320 -12.30 -17.56 40.11
CA PRO A 320 -13.09 -16.79 39.16
C PRO A 320 -13.78 -17.69 38.12
N ASN A 321 -15.00 -17.36 37.71
CA ASN A 321 -15.70 -18.04 36.61
C ASN A 321 -15.23 -17.50 35.26
N VAL A 322 -14.02 -17.88 34.87
CA VAL A 322 -13.38 -17.47 33.63
C VAL A 322 -13.28 -18.65 32.66
N PHE A 323 -13.71 -18.44 31.42
CA PHE A 323 -13.67 -19.42 30.34
C PHE A 323 -12.87 -18.86 29.18
N VAL A 324 -11.71 -19.45 28.90
CA VAL A 324 -10.86 -19.08 27.76
C VAL A 324 -10.89 -20.19 26.71
N VAL A 325 -11.02 -19.83 25.44
CA VAL A 325 -10.87 -20.77 24.32
C VAL A 325 -9.85 -20.26 23.32
N GLY A 326 -8.98 -21.14 22.84
CA GLY A 326 -7.95 -20.74 21.90
C GLY A 326 -7.20 -21.89 21.24
N ASP A 327 -6.34 -21.52 20.30
CA ASP A 327 -5.43 -22.39 19.56
C ASP A 327 -4.15 -21.63 19.17
N ASP A 328 -3.04 -21.95 19.82
CA ASP A 328 -1.73 -21.39 19.53
C ASP A 328 -1.22 -21.70 18.10
N ASP A 329 -1.73 -22.76 17.45
CA ASP A 329 -1.39 -23.04 16.04
C ASP A 329 -2.04 -22.03 15.08
N GLN A 330 -3.02 -21.24 15.54
CA GLN A 330 -3.69 -20.18 14.76
C GLN A 330 -3.25 -18.75 15.16
N CYS A 331 -2.22 -18.59 16.00
CA CYS A 331 -1.65 -17.28 16.34
C CYS A 331 -0.89 -16.70 15.12
N ILE A 332 -1.54 -15.84 14.33
CA ILE A 332 -0.95 -15.26 13.09
C ILE A 332 -0.73 -13.74 13.16
N TYR A 333 -1.25 -13.07 14.19
CA TYR A 333 -1.11 -11.61 14.35
C TYR A 333 0.19 -11.23 15.07
N GLU A 334 1.18 -12.13 15.07
CA GLU A 334 2.37 -12.01 15.89
C GLU A 334 3.65 -11.92 15.05
N PHE A 335 4.44 -10.90 15.38
CA PHE A 335 5.90 -11.00 15.38
C PHE A 335 6.29 -11.15 16.86
N GLN A 336 6.85 -12.31 17.24
CA GLN A 336 7.60 -12.57 18.49
C GLN A 336 6.89 -13.14 19.76
N GLY A 337 6.21 -14.30 19.65
CA GLY A 337 5.95 -15.31 20.71
C GLY A 337 5.35 -14.95 22.09
N ALA A 338 5.16 -13.67 22.43
CA ALA A 338 4.66 -13.19 23.71
C ALA A 338 3.21 -13.62 23.99
N ARG A 339 2.37 -13.82 22.96
CA ARG A 339 0.94 -14.13 23.17
C ARG A 339 0.67 -15.59 23.52
N VAL A 340 1.46 -16.53 23.03
CA VAL A 340 1.37 -17.95 23.45
C VAL A 340 1.64 -18.09 24.95
N LYS A 341 2.51 -17.25 25.51
CA LYS A 341 2.79 -17.20 26.95
C LYS A 341 1.58 -16.76 27.78
N ASN A 342 0.62 -16.02 27.23
CA ASN A 342 -0.62 -15.70 27.95
C ASN A 342 -1.41 -16.97 28.29
N MET A 343 -1.47 -17.93 27.37
CA MET A 343 -2.08 -19.24 27.61
C MET A 343 -1.32 -20.02 28.69
N THR A 344 0.01 -20.05 28.62
CA THR A 344 0.84 -20.77 29.61
C THR A 344 0.76 -20.12 31.00
N LYS A 345 0.86 -18.80 31.10
CA LYS A 345 0.72 -18.06 32.37
C LYS A 345 -0.66 -18.26 32.99
N PHE A 346 -1.72 -18.25 32.18
CA PHE A 346 -3.07 -18.49 32.67
C PHE A 346 -3.19 -19.88 33.30
N PHE A 347 -2.63 -20.90 32.66
CA PHE A 347 -2.56 -22.25 33.23
C PHE A 347 -1.77 -22.30 34.53
N GLU A 348 -0.60 -21.65 34.59
CA GLU A 348 0.25 -21.60 35.79
C GLU A 348 -0.42 -20.89 36.97
N CYS A 349 -1.16 -19.80 36.74
CA CYS A 349 -1.87 -19.08 37.79
C CYS A 349 -2.95 -19.92 38.48
N TYR A 350 -3.60 -20.82 37.75
CA TYR A 350 -4.75 -21.59 38.24
C TYR A 350 -4.49 -23.10 38.29
N GLU A 351 -3.22 -23.56 38.29
CA GLU A 351 -2.83 -24.98 38.14
C GLU A 351 -3.63 -25.95 39.02
N LYS A 352 -3.98 -25.55 40.25
CA LYS A 352 -4.69 -26.40 41.22
C LYS A 352 -6.19 -26.54 40.95
N GLU A 353 -6.80 -25.59 40.25
CA GLU A 353 -8.26 -25.44 40.14
C GLU A 353 -8.75 -25.42 38.69
N ILE A 354 -7.84 -25.27 37.72
CA ILE A 354 -8.17 -25.13 36.30
C ILE A 354 -8.63 -26.44 35.68
N GLU A 355 -9.80 -26.39 35.04
CA GLU A 355 -10.26 -27.47 34.18
C GLU A 355 -9.73 -27.23 32.75
N VAL A 356 -8.84 -28.10 32.28
CA VAL A 356 -8.33 -28.04 30.90
C VAL A 356 -9.05 -29.06 30.02
N ILE A 357 -9.67 -28.59 28.95
CA ILE A 357 -10.45 -29.41 28.02
C ILE A 357 -9.83 -29.33 26.63
N VAL A 358 -9.45 -30.49 26.08
CA VAL A 358 -8.85 -30.60 24.73
C VAL A 358 -9.88 -31.14 23.75
N LEU A 359 -10.20 -30.36 22.71
CA LEU A 359 -11.14 -30.77 21.67
C LEU A 359 -10.40 -31.34 20.46
N LYS A 360 -10.68 -32.61 20.15
CA LYS A 360 -10.01 -33.36 19.07
C LYS A 360 -10.89 -33.54 17.84
N GLU A 361 -12.20 -33.59 18.02
CA GLU A 361 -13.15 -33.80 16.93
C GLU A 361 -13.29 -32.54 16.07
N ASN A 362 -13.02 -32.70 14.77
CA ASN A 362 -13.15 -31.66 13.76
C ASN A 362 -14.38 -31.93 12.88
N TYR A 363 -15.26 -30.94 12.79
CA TYR A 363 -16.53 -31.01 12.05
C TYR A 363 -16.47 -30.27 10.70
N ARG A 364 -15.29 -29.81 10.28
CA ARG A 364 -15.11 -28.93 9.12
C ARG A 364 -14.42 -29.62 7.95
N SER A 365 -13.27 -30.23 8.20
CA SER A 365 -12.29 -30.64 7.20
C SER A 365 -12.16 -32.16 7.18
N THR A 366 -11.84 -32.73 6.01
CA THR A 366 -11.55 -34.16 5.86
C THR A 366 -10.25 -34.55 6.58
N GLN A 367 -10.11 -35.82 6.96
CA GLN A 367 -8.91 -36.30 7.68
C GLN A 367 -7.63 -36.05 6.88
N LYS A 368 -7.65 -36.28 5.57
CA LYS A 368 -6.47 -36.05 4.71
C LYS A 368 -6.00 -34.59 4.68
N ILE A 369 -6.92 -33.63 4.76
CA ILE A 369 -6.57 -32.20 4.89
C ILE A 369 -5.94 -31.94 6.26
N LEU A 370 -6.51 -32.52 7.32
CA LEU A 370 -5.98 -32.39 8.68
C LEU A 370 -4.57 -32.97 8.79
N ASP A 371 -4.33 -34.16 8.23
CA ASP A 371 -3.03 -34.82 8.24
C ASP A 371 -1.96 -34.00 7.49
N ALA A 372 -2.29 -33.46 6.31
CA ALA A 372 -1.39 -32.57 5.56
C ALA A 372 -1.11 -31.27 6.32
N SER A 373 -2.12 -30.65 6.92
CA SER A 373 -1.92 -29.43 7.71
C SER A 373 -1.08 -29.69 8.97
N LYS A 374 -1.25 -30.88 9.57
CA LYS A 374 -0.49 -31.35 10.72
C LYS A 374 0.98 -31.57 10.35
N ALA A 375 1.25 -32.15 9.18
CA ALA A 375 2.60 -32.39 8.68
C ALA A 375 3.46 -31.11 8.67
N VAL A 376 2.85 -29.98 8.30
CA VAL A 376 3.47 -28.65 8.34
C VAL A 376 3.63 -28.20 9.79
N ILE A 377 2.52 -27.97 10.52
CA ILE A 377 2.56 -27.29 11.82
C ILE A 377 3.36 -28.04 12.90
N ASP A 378 3.50 -29.37 12.80
CA ASP A 378 4.31 -30.18 13.73
C ASP A 378 5.79 -29.81 13.74
N ASN A 379 6.29 -29.09 12.73
CA ASN A 379 7.66 -28.59 12.69
C ASN A 379 7.85 -27.26 13.46
N ASN A 380 6.79 -26.63 13.98
CA ASN A 380 6.94 -25.50 14.90
C ASN A 380 7.38 -26.00 16.29
N VAL A 381 8.39 -25.34 16.85
CA VAL A 381 8.91 -25.61 18.18
C VAL A 381 8.07 -24.88 19.22
N GLN A 382 7.67 -23.62 18.98
CA GLN A 382 6.90 -22.80 19.92
C GLN A 382 5.40 -23.12 19.91
N ARG A 383 5.07 -24.38 20.14
CA ARG A 383 3.68 -24.85 20.29
C ARG A 383 3.39 -25.13 21.75
N LEU A 384 2.17 -24.91 22.19
CA LEU A 384 1.74 -25.15 23.56
C LEU A 384 2.04 -26.58 24.04
N VAL A 385 1.96 -27.57 23.13
CA VAL A 385 2.31 -28.99 23.40
C VAL A 385 3.78 -29.22 23.72
N ASN A 386 4.67 -28.32 23.29
CA ASN A 386 6.11 -28.41 23.51
C ASN A 386 6.56 -27.54 24.70
N GLN A 387 5.69 -26.66 25.20
CA GLN A 387 5.95 -25.69 26.26
C GLN A 387 5.71 -26.30 27.66
N SER A 388 6.40 -25.76 28.68
CA SER A 388 6.33 -26.06 30.14
C SER A 388 6.27 -27.55 30.58
N PRO A 389 7.10 -28.00 31.54
CA PRO A 389 6.95 -29.31 32.18
C PRO A 389 5.55 -29.54 32.79
N LEU A 390 4.84 -28.47 33.17
CA LEU A 390 3.51 -28.54 33.78
C LEU A 390 2.42 -28.85 32.76
N LEU A 391 2.49 -28.26 31.55
CA LEU A 391 1.54 -28.55 30.47
C LEU A 391 1.66 -30.00 29.98
N LYS A 392 2.86 -30.60 30.05
CA LYS A 392 3.08 -32.03 29.76
C LYS A 392 2.35 -32.97 30.73
N LYS A 393 1.93 -32.48 31.90
CA LYS A 393 1.12 -33.24 32.87
C LYS A 393 -0.37 -33.25 32.51
N ILE A 394 -0.82 -32.40 31.58
CA ILE A 394 -2.23 -32.38 31.15
C ILE A 394 -2.54 -33.72 30.46
N PRO A 395 -3.44 -34.54 31.00
CA PRO A 395 -3.78 -35.82 30.40
C PRO A 395 -4.38 -35.61 29.02
N ASN A 396 -3.88 -36.36 28.02
CA ASN A 396 -4.37 -36.34 26.65
C ASN A 396 -4.19 -35.02 25.87
N LEU A 397 -3.25 -34.15 26.27
CA LEU A 397 -2.85 -32.97 25.51
C LEU A 397 -2.20 -33.35 24.17
N THR A 398 -3.03 -33.71 23.20
CA THR A 398 -2.63 -33.97 21.82
C THR A 398 -3.41 -33.04 20.88
N LYS A 399 -2.70 -32.23 20.09
CA LYS A 399 -3.25 -31.37 19.03
C LYS A 399 -3.62 -32.16 17.75
N THR A 400 -3.90 -33.46 17.89
CA THR A 400 -4.24 -34.31 16.74
C THR A 400 -5.74 -34.25 16.53
N LEU A 401 -6.14 -33.62 15.43
CA LEU A 401 -7.55 -33.50 15.06
C LEU A 401 -8.03 -34.76 14.33
N ILE A 402 -9.25 -35.17 14.65
CA ILE A 402 -9.92 -36.32 14.07
C ILE A 402 -11.19 -35.81 13.39
N SER A 403 -11.30 -36.02 12.08
CA SER A 403 -12.49 -35.64 11.33
C SER A 403 -13.68 -36.53 11.72
N THR A 404 -14.82 -35.90 11.99
CA THR A 404 -16.10 -36.60 12.22
C THR A 404 -16.99 -36.59 10.98
N LEU A 405 -16.49 -36.10 9.84
CA LEU A 405 -17.26 -36.10 8.60
C LEU A 405 -17.47 -37.55 8.15
N PRO A 406 -18.68 -37.93 7.69
CA PRO A 406 -18.92 -39.27 7.19
C PRO A 406 -17.98 -39.54 5.99
N PRO A 407 -17.52 -40.79 5.80
CA PRO A 407 -16.87 -41.15 4.54
C PRO A 407 -17.83 -40.80 3.39
N PRO A 408 -17.33 -40.25 2.27
CA PRO A 408 -18.16 -39.77 1.17
C PRO A 408 -19.18 -40.84 0.80
N ALA A 409 -20.46 -40.51 0.94
CA ALA A 409 -21.54 -41.43 0.60
C ALA A 409 -21.46 -41.75 -0.89
N GLY A 410 -21.03 -42.96 -1.21
CA GLY A 410 -21.26 -43.55 -2.51
C GLY A 410 -22.74 -43.91 -2.61
N GLU A 411 -23.59 -42.92 -2.91
CA GLU A 411 -24.92 -43.12 -3.49
C GLU A 411 -25.60 -41.75 -3.76
N ILE A 412 -25.55 -41.31 -5.01
CA ILE A 412 -26.69 -40.61 -5.62
C ILE A 412 -27.12 -41.46 -6.82
N LYS A 413 -27.81 -42.57 -6.53
CA LYS A 413 -28.70 -43.16 -7.53
C LYS A 413 -29.99 -42.34 -7.52
N GLY A 414 -30.17 -41.54 -8.57
CA GLY A 414 -31.48 -41.03 -8.96
C GLY A 414 -31.70 -39.54 -8.73
N VAL A 415 -31.15 -38.69 -9.61
CA VAL A 415 -31.89 -37.56 -10.23
C VAL A 415 -31.32 -37.35 -11.65
N PHE A 416 -31.54 -38.31 -12.54
CA PHE A 416 -31.45 -38.07 -13.98
C PHE A 416 -32.63 -38.79 -14.64
N ALA A 417 -33.78 -38.14 -14.59
CA ALA A 417 -34.90 -38.43 -15.46
C ALA A 417 -35.48 -37.09 -15.95
N GLY A 418 -35.25 -36.80 -17.23
CA GLY A 418 -36.03 -35.84 -18.03
C GLY A 418 -35.40 -34.47 -18.29
N ALA A 419 -34.71 -34.33 -19.42
CA ALA A 419 -35.08 -33.40 -20.52
C ALA A 419 -34.04 -33.45 -21.65
N GLU A 420 -34.44 -34.09 -22.75
CA GLU A 420 -33.98 -34.03 -24.16
C GLU A 420 -32.61 -33.43 -24.54
N GLY A 421 -31.77 -34.28 -25.14
CA GLY A 421 -31.21 -34.04 -26.48
C GLY A 421 -30.08 -33.02 -26.64
N ASN A 422 -28.86 -33.38 -26.26
CA ASN A 422 -27.63 -32.96 -26.97
C ASN A 422 -26.47 -33.90 -26.62
N PRO A 423 -25.68 -34.40 -27.60
CA PRO A 423 -24.50 -35.21 -27.30
C PRO A 423 -23.39 -34.33 -26.69
N LEU A 424 -22.75 -34.81 -25.63
CA LEU A 424 -21.55 -34.21 -25.05
C LEU A 424 -20.41 -34.16 -26.10
N PRO A 425 -19.54 -33.13 -26.09
CA PRO A 425 -18.41 -33.05 -26.99
C PRO A 425 -17.42 -34.22 -26.78
N PRO A 426 -16.74 -34.70 -27.84
CA PRO A 426 -15.92 -35.93 -27.82
C PRO A 426 -14.67 -35.89 -26.92
N ASN A 427 -14.38 -34.76 -26.26
CA ASN A 427 -13.26 -34.60 -25.33
C ASN A 427 -13.68 -34.49 -23.85
N PHE A 428 -14.86 -34.99 -23.49
CA PHE A 428 -15.28 -35.09 -22.10
C PHE A 428 -14.50 -36.19 -21.37
N VAL A 429 -13.35 -35.83 -20.79
CA VAL A 429 -12.66 -36.65 -19.78
C VAL A 429 -12.99 -36.04 -18.42
N PRO A 430 -13.83 -36.67 -17.58
CA PRO A 430 -13.97 -36.23 -16.22
C PRO A 430 -12.68 -36.60 -15.48
N ASN A 431 -11.72 -35.69 -15.40
CA ASN A 431 -10.64 -35.75 -14.40
C ASN A 431 -11.17 -35.39 -12.99
N LEU A 432 -12.38 -35.81 -12.68
CA LEU A 432 -12.95 -35.87 -11.35
C LEU A 432 -13.00 -37.35 -10.99
N ARG A 433 -11.89 -37.87 -10.45
CA ARG A 433 -11.87 -39.20 -9.83
C ARG A 433 -12.93 -39.20 -8.73
N LEU A 434 -14.02 -39.94 -8.93
CA LEU A 434 -14.94 -40.27 -7.86
C LEU A 434 -14.15 -41.10 -6.83
N PRO A 435 -14.28 -40.83 -5.52
CA PRO A 435 -13.63 -41.66 -4.52
C PRO A 435 -14.13 -43.10 -4.68
N SER A 436 -13.21 -44.06 -4.76
CA SER A 436 -13.57 -45.49 -4.77
C SER A 436 -14.23 -45.87 -3.45
N GLU A 437 -15.13 -46.87 -3.46
CA GLU A 437 -15.79 -47.37 -2.25
C GLU A 437 -14.76 -47.61 -1.13
N GLY A 438 -14.89 -46.86 -0.03
CA GLY A 438 -13.98 -46.91 1.13
C GLY A 438 -12.95 -45.77 1.25
N GLU A 439 -12.83 -44.84 0.30
CA GLU A 439 -11.93 -43.69 0.45
C GLU A 439 -12.50 -42.62 1.40
N THR A 440 -11.81 -42.34 2.52
CA THR A 440 -12.15 -41.31 3.52
C THR A 440 -11.85 -39.88 3.04
N GLY A 441 -12.60 -39.42 2.04
CA GLY A 441 -12.53 -38.05 1.52
C GLY A 441 -11.41 -37.80 0.49
N PHE A 442 -11.47 -36.64 -0.16
CA PHE A 442 -10.49 -36.21 -1.17
C PHE A 442 -9.15 -35.86 -0.53
N ALA A 443 -8.05 -36.36 -1.09
CA ALA A 443 -6.70 -35.95 -0.69
C ALA A 443 -6.41 -34.52 -1.18
N PRO A 444 -5.59 -33.74 -0.47
CA PRO A 444 -5.05 -32.49 -1.01
C PRO A 444 -4.31 -32.75 -2.33
N ASN A 445 -4.54 -31.90 -3.34
CA ASN A 445 -3.80 -31.97 -4.60
C ASN A 445 -2.58 -31.02 -4.55
N LEU A 446 -1.38 -31.55 -4.79
CA LEU A 446 -0.15 -30.76 -4.84
C LEU A 446 0.26 -30.62 -6.30
N VAL A 447 0.30 -29.39 -6.82
CA VAL A 447 0.50 -29.14 -8.25
C VAL A 447 1.71 -28.24 -8.49
N GLU A 448 2.64 -28.72 -9.29
CA GLU A 448 3.79 -27.96 -9.80
C GLU A 448 3.50 -27.54 -11.25
N TYR A 449 3.47 -26.24 -11.50
CA TYR A 449 3.30 -25.67 -12.84
C TYR A 449 4.64 -25.26 -13.45
N TYR A 450 4.75 -25.36 -14.77
CA TYR A 450 5.96 -24.94 -15.49
C TYR A 450 6.36 -23.48 -15.22
N ASN A 451 5.39 -22.55 -15.20
CA ASN A 451 5.61 -21.16 -14.83
C ASN A 451 4.38 -20.51 -14.19
N THR A 452 4.52 -19.26 -13.73
CA THR A 452 3.43 -18.52 -13.09
C THR A 452 2.20 -18.32 -13.97
N SER A 453 2.37 -18.15 -15.29
CA SER A 453 1.23 -18.06 -16.21
C SER A 453 0.44 -19.38 -16.30
N HIS A 454 1.14 -20.53 -16.23
CA HIS A 454 0.49 -21.83 -16.25
C HIS A 454 -0.39 -22.05 -15.01
N GLU A 455 0.10 -21.67 -13.83
CA GLU A 455 -0.67 -21.74 -12.59
C GLU A 455 -1.95 -20.90 -12.69
N VAL A 456 -1.81 -19.64 -13.10
CA VAL A 456 -2.94 -18.71 -13.25
C VAL A 456 -3.97 -19.25 -14.25
N THR A 457 -3.54 -19.71 -15.42
CA THR A 457 -4.42 -20.24 -16.47
C THR A 457 -5.19 -21.48 -16.02
N ASP A 458 -4.52 -22.47 -15.42
CA ASP A 458 -5.18 -23.71 -15.01
C ASP A 458 -6.20 -23.46 -13.89
N ILE A 459 -5.89 -22.57 -12.94
CA ILE A 459 -6.82 -22.23 -11.86
C ILE A 459 -8.07 -21.56 -12.41
N VAL A 460 -7.93 -20.62 -13.36
CA VAL A 460 -9.09 -19.98 -14.01
C VAL A 460 -9.90 -21.02 -14.80
N ASP A 461 -9.25 -21.91 -15.56
CA ASP A 461 -9.91 -23.03 -16.27
C ASP A 461 -10.72 -23.90 -15.29
N GLN A 462 -10.15 -24.25 -14.14
CA GLN A 462 -10.84 -25.04 -13.12
C GLN A 462 -12.06 -24.32 -12.54
N ILE A 463 -11.98 -23.00 -12.34
CA ILE A 463 -13.11 -22.18 -11.89
C ILE A 463 -14.21 -22.10 -12.95
N CYS A 464 -13.85 -21.91 -14.23
CA CYS A 464 -14.79 -21.96 -15.36
C CYS A 464 -15.57 -23.28 -15.38
N ASN A 465 -14.88 -24.40 -15.13
CA ASN A 465 -15.49 -25.72 -15.09
C ASN A 465 -16.46 -25.86 -13.90
N LEU A 466 -16.11 -25.32 -12.73
CA LEU A 466 -17.00 -25.31 -11.56
C LEU A 466 -18.27 -24.47 -11.80
N GLN A 467 -18.13 -23.32 -12.48
CA GLN A 467 -19.28 -22.49 -12.87
C GLN A 467 -20.18 -23.22 -13.87
N SER A 468 -19.60 -23.89 -14.86
CA SER A 468 -20.33 -24.68 -15.87
C SER A 468 -21.07 -25.87 -15.27
N ALA A 469 -20.56 -26.43 -14.18
CA ALA A 469 -21.18 -27.48 -13.39
C ALA A 469 -22.26 -26.98 -12.40
N ALA A 470 -22.69 -25.71 -12.51
CA ALA A 470 -23.67 -25.07 -11.62
C ALA A 470 -23.30 -25.12 -10.12
N SER A 471 -22.00 -25.11 -9.80
CA SER A 471 -21.54 -25.06 -8.41
C SER A 471 -21.70 -23.67 -7.82
N ASN A 472 -21.98 -23.59 -6.52
CA ASN A 472 -22.03 -22.32 -5.81
C ASN A 472 -20.60 -21.76 -5.64
N LEU A 473 -20.23 -20.76 -6.44
CA LEU A 473 -18.88 -20.19 -6.45
C LEU A 473 -18.53 -19.45 -5.15
N ASN A 474 -19.52 -19.04 -4.34
CA ASN A 474 -19.24 -18.50 -3.00
C ASN A 474 -18.56 -19.50 -2.07
N GLU A 475 -18.69 -20.80 -2.33
CA GLU A 475 -18.02 -21.84 -1.54
C GLU A 475 -16.60 -22.13 -2.05
N VAL A 476 -16.12 -21.39 -3.05
CA VAL A 476 -14.77 -21.47 -3.61
C VAL A 476 -13.95 -20.28 -3.14
N ALA A 477 -12.73 -20.54 -2.66
CA ALA A 477 -11.77 -19.49 -2.31
C ALA A 477 -10.40 -19.71 -2.95
N ILE A 478 -9.79 -18.61 -3.37
CA ILE A 478 -8.38 -18.51 -3.77
C ILE A 478 -7.67 -17.76 -2.65
N ILE A 479 -6.80 -18.47 -1.94
CA ILE A 479 -6.04 -17.96 -0.80
C ILE A 479 -4.58 -17.76 -1.21
N TYR A 480 -4.07 -16.57 -0.93
CA TYR A 480 -2.69 -16.15 -1.24
C TYR A 480 -2.06 -15.40 -0.07
N SER A 481 -0.73 -15.28 -0.07
CA SER A 481 -0.01 -14.53 0.97
C SER A 481 -0.06 -13.02 0.73
N LYS A 482 0.07 -12.58 -0.53
CA LYS A 482 0.16 -11.17 -0.94
C LYS A 482 -0.82 -10.90 -2.09
N HIS A 483 -1.57 -9.79 -2.03
CA HIS A 483 -2.58 -9.44 -3.04
C HIS A 483 -2.07 -9.42 -4.48
N ARG A 484 -0.79 -9.04 -4.70
CA ARG A 484 -0.18 -9.03 -6.04
C ARG A 484 -0.23 -10.38 -6.76
N GLN A 485 -0.28 -11.50 -6.03
CA GLN A 485 -0.39 -12.86 -6.61
C GLN A 485 -1.71 -13.07 -7.36
N ALA A 486 -2.77 -12.38 -6.95
CA ALA A 486 -4.11 -12.57 -7.51
C ALA A 486 -4.46 -11.62 -8.65
N GLU A 487 -3.64 -10.60 -8.95
CA GLU A 487 -4.00 -9.55 -9.92
C GLU A 487 -4.26 -10.10 -11.33
N ASN A 488 -3.42 -11.04 -11.79
CA ASN A 488 -3.60 -11.68 -13.09
C ASN A 488 -4.84 -12.61 -13.10
N ILE A 489 -5.13 -13.28 -11.99
CA ILE A 489 -6.33 -14.12 -11.87
C ILE A 489 -7.58 -13.24 -11.94
N ILE A 490 -7.64 -12.14 -11.18
CA ILE A 490 -8.76 -11.20 -11.18
C ILE A 490 -9.02 -10.67 -12.60
N ASN A 491 -7.96 -10.23 -13.30
CA ASN A 491 -8.07 -9.74 -14.67
C ASN A 491 -8.68 -10.79 -15.62
N LEU A 492 -8.25 -12.06 -15.50
CA LEU A 492 -8.81 -13.13 -16.33
C LEU A 492 -10.25 -13.50 -15.94
N LEU A 493 -10.59 -13.50 -14.65
CA LEU A 493 -11.96 -13.73 -14.18
C LEU A 493 -12.91 -12.64 -14.71
N GLU A 494 -12.50 -11.36 -14.67
CA GLU A 494 -13.24 -10.24 -15.26
C GLU A 494 -13.50 -10.47 -16.76
N LYS A 495 -12.46 -10.84 -17.51
CA LYS A 495 -12.56 -11.06 -18.95
C LYS A 495 -13.40 -12.27 -19.35
N LYS A 496 -13.47 -13.29 -18.50
CA LYS A 496 -14.36 -14.45 -18.66
C LYS A 496 -15.76 -14.22 -18.05
N ASN A 497 -16.06 -13.03 -17.51
CA ASN A 497 -17.30 -12.69 -16.80
C ASN A 497 -17.63 -13.66 -15.65
N ILE A 498 -16.61 -14.08 -14.90
CA ILE A 498 -16.80 -14.93 -13.73
C ILE A 498 -17.01 -14.03 -12.52
N PRO A 499 -18.12 -14.19 -11.78
CA PRO A 499 -18.38 -13.40 -10.59
C PRO A 499 -17.27 -13.66 -9.56
N TYR A 500 -16.77 -12.60 -8.93
CA TYR A 500 -15.74 -12.73 -7.91
C TYR A 500 -15.93 -11.74 -6.77
N SER A 501 -15.44 -12.12 -5.60
CA SER A 501 -15.44 -11.32 -4.39
C SER A 501 -14.01 -11.02 -3.97
N VAL A 502 -13.63 -9.75 -3.94
CA VAL A 502 -12.31 -9.31 -3.47
C VAL A 502 -12.46 -8.08 -2.60
N LYS A 503 -11.70 -8.05 -1.50
CA LYS A 503 -11.51 -6.86 -0.68
C LYS A 503 -10.11 -6.32 -0.90
N LYS A 504 -9.97 -5.31 -1.77
CA LYS A 504 -8.69 -4.64 -2.04
C LYS A 504 -8.67 -3.29 -1.34
N LYS A 505 -7.62 -3.05 -0.55
CA LYS A 505 -7.31 -1.71 -0.02
C LYS A 505 -6.68 -0.88 -1.15
N ILE A 506 -7.35 0.18 -1.56
CA ILE A 506 -6.89 1.09 -2.64
C ILE A 506 -6.58 2.44 -2.03
N ASN A 507 -5.39 2.97 -2.33
CA ASN A 507 -5.03 4.35 -2.00
C ASN A 507 -5.71 5.30 -2.99
N ILE A 508 -6.73 6.04 -2.55
CA ILE A 508 -7.46 6.93 -3.44
C ILE A 508 -6.61 8.10 -3.93
N LEU A 509 -5.55 8.48 -3.20
CA LEU A 509 -4.64 9.55 -3.63
C LEU A 509 -3.89 9.20 -4.92
N GLU A 510 -3.78 7.93 -5.28
CA GLU A 510 -3.13 7.46 -6.52
C GLU A 510 -4.11 7.39 -7.70
N LEU A 511 -5.42 7.47 -7.45
CA LEU A 511 -6.42 7.36 -8.50
C LEU A 511 -6.43 8.61 -9.40
N PRO A 512 -6.57 8.46 -10.72
CA PRO A 512 -6.58 9.58 -11.66
C PRO A 512 -7.58 10.67 -11.28
N LEU A 513 -8.77 10.28 -10.84
CA LEU A 513 -9.83 11.20 -10.42
C LEU A 513 -9.38 12.14 -9.28
N ILE A 514 -8.68 11.61 -8.27
CA ILE A 514 -8.19 12.43 -7.15
C ILE A 514 -6.98 13.25 -7.56
N GLN A 515 -6.12 12.75 -8.46
CA GLN A 515 -5.03 13.55 -9.05
C GLN A 515 -5.59 14.75 -9.82
N GLN A 516 -6.65 14.57 -10.62
CA GLN A 516 -7.33 15.65 -11.33
C GLN A 516 -7.88 16.71 -10.37
N ALA A 517 -8.52 16.28 -9.28
CA ALA A 517 -9.00 17.17 -8.24
C ALA A 517 -7.86 17.95 -7.54
N LEU A 518 -6.75 17.28 -7.24
CA LEU A 518 -5.57 17.89 -6.62
C LEU A 518 -4.85 18.86 -7.58
N ASN A 519 -4.78 18.55 -8.87
CA ASN A 519 -4.21 19.42 -9.90
C ASN A 519 -5.06 20.68 -10.06
N LEU A 520 -6.39 20.57 -10.03
CA LEU A 520 -7.28 21.74 -10.02
C LEU A 520 -7.05 22.60 -8.77
N LEU A 521 -6.92 22.01 -7.57
CA LEU A 521 -6.58 22.76 -6.36
C LEU A 521 -5.19 23.43 -6.45
N ALA A 522 -4.19 22.73 -7.02
CA ALA A 522 -2.86 23.29 -7.24
C ALA A 522 -2.90 24.49 -8.20
N TYR A 523 -3.65 24.37 -9.30
CA TYR A 523 -3.89 25.47 -10.23
C TYR A 523 -4.48 26.69 -9.53
N LEU A 524 -5.53 26.51 -8.72
CA LEU A 524 -6.19 27.61 -8.00
C LEU A 524 -5.24 28.29 -7.00
N GLU A 525 -4.43 27.52 -6.26
CA GLU A 525 -3.44 28.08 -5.31
C GLU A 525 -2.36 28.90 -6.02
N GLU A 526 -1.81 28.38 -7.11
CA GLU A 526 -0.74 29.05 -7.86
C GLU A 526 -1.23 30.34 -8.52
N GLU A 527 -2.40 30.29 -9.16
CA GLU A 527 -3.00 31.43 -9.83
C GLU A 527 -3.41 32.54 -8.84
N THR A 528 -3.80 32.16 -7.62
CA THR A 528 -4.10 33.11 -6.55
C THR A 528 -2.84 33.78 -6.00
N CYS A 529 -1.71 33.06 -5.96
CA CYS A 529 -0.44 33.59 -5.49
C CYS A 529 0.22 34.53 -6.52
N LYS A 530 0.22 34.12 -7.79
CA LYS A 530 0.82 34.87 -8.90
C LYS A 530 0.00 34.60 -10.18
N PRO A 531 -0.55 35.65 -10.81
CA PRO A 531 -1.28 35.50 -12.07
C PRO A 531 -0.45 34.77 -13.13
N ASN A 532 -1.10 33.86 -13.85
CA ASN A 532 -0.55 32.99 -14.90
C ASN A 532 0.53 31.98 -14.44
N ALA A 533 0.72 31.77 -13.14
CA ALA A 533 1.70 30.79 -12.66
C ALA A 533 1.28 29.35 -12.99
N GLY A 534 -0.02 29.06 -12.95
CA GLY A 534 -0.58 27.74 -13.20
C GLY A 534 -0.82 27.38 -14.67
N GLU A 535 -0.38 28.20 -15.64
CA GLU A 535 -0.67 27.99 -17.07
C GLU A 535 -0.26 26.60 -17.59
N TYR A 536 0.78 26.00 -17.02
CA TYR A 536 1.26 24.68 -17.40
C TYR A 536 0.28 23.53 -17.09
N LEU A 537 -0.69 23.73 -16.19
CA LEU A 537 -1.72 22.74 -15.88
C LEU A 537 -2.93 22.83 -16.80
N LEU A 538 -3.15 23.97 -17.48
CA LEU A 538 -4.38 24.22 -18.24
C LEU A 538 -4.58 23.22 -19.37
N PHE A 539 -3.52 22.89 -20.13
CA PHE A 539 -3.63 21.91 -21.20
C PHE A 539 -4.09 20.55 -20.68
N GLU A 540 -3.50 20.06 -19.58
CA GLU A 540 -3.90 18.80 -18.97
C GLU A 540 -5.35 18.87 -18.44
N MET A 541 -5.69 19.95 -17.74
CA MET A 541 -7.01 20.16 -17.15
C MET A 541 -8.12 20.22 -18.19
N MET A 542 -7.87 20.82 -19.36
CA MET A 542 -8.85 20.86 -20.45
C MET A 542 -9.17 19.46 -21.02
N HIS A 543 -8.33 18.45 -20.78
CA HIS A 543 -8.62 17.06 -21.15
C HIS A 543 -9.42 16.30 -20.09
N TYR A 544 -9.73 16.92 -18.95
CA TYR A 544 -10.53 16.27 -17.92
C TYR A 544 -11.97 16.10 -18.41
N ARG A 545 -12.43 14.85 -18.48
CA ARG A 545 -13.71 14.47 -19.09
C ARG A 545 -14.90 15.24 -18.52
N PHE A 546 -14.85 15.65 -17.24
CA PHE A 546 -15.94 16.36 -16.60
C PHE A 546 -16.16 17.77 -17.12
N PHE A 547 -15.15 18.41 -17.73
CA PHE A 547 -15.32 19.71 -18.39
C PHE A 547 -15.95 19.62 -19.78
N GLY A 548 -15.97 18.43 -20.40
CA GLY A 548 -16.60 18.22 -21.71
C GLY A 548 -15.93 18.94 -22.89
N ILE A 549 -14.70 19.41 -22.73
CA ILE A 549 -13.91 20.04 -23.79
C ILE A 549 -13.36 18.95 -24.73
N HIS A 550 -13.48 19.17 -26.04
CA HIS A 550 -12.95 18.24 -27.03
C HIS A 550 -11.41 18.30 -27.05
N PRO A 551 -10.67 17.18 -27.11
CA PRO A 551 -9.20 17.19 -27.15
C PRO A 551 -8.62 18.04 -28.31
N HIS A 552 -9.33 18.11 -29.44
CA HIS A 552 -8.91 18.94 -30.58
C HIS A 552 -9.02 20.44 -30.28
N ASP A 553 -10.03 20.85 -29.52
CA ASP A 553 -10.18 22.26 -29.10
C ASP A 553 -9.04 22.67 -28.17
N ALA A 554 -8.68 21.80 -27.21
CA ALA A 554 -7.53 22.03 -26.33
C ALA A 554 -6.21 22.15 -27.11
N ALA A 555 -6.02 21.31 -28.14
CA ALA A 555 -4.84 21.36 -29.01
C ALA A 555 -4.79 22.63 -29.88
N LYS A 556 -5.92 23.05 -30.48
CA LYS A 556 -6.03 24.32 -31.24
C LYS A 556 -5.71 25.53 -30.36
N ILE A 557 -6.26 25.57 -29.15
CA ILE A 557 -6.02 26.64 -28.18
C ILE A 557 -4.53 26.69 -27.79
N SER A 558 -3.92 25.53 -27.51
CA SER A 558 -2.50 25.44 -27.19
C SER A 558 -1.60 25.96 -28.30
N ALA A 559 -1.82 25.49 -29.53
CA ALA A 559 -1.06 25.93 -30.69
C ALA A 559 -1.21 27.43 -30.91
N HIS A 560 -2.45 27.95 -30.88
CA HIS A 560 -2.71 29.38 -31.08
C HIS A 560 -2.02 30.24 -30.02
N CYS A 561 -2.19 29.93 -28.73
CA CYS A 561 -1.55 30.67 -27.65
C CYS A 561 -0.01 30.62 -27.75
N GLY A 562 0.54 29.44 -28.05
CA GLY A 562 1.99 29.24 -28.16
C GLY A 562 2.62 29.95 -29.37
N HIS A 563 1.92 30.04 -30.51
CA HIS A 563 2.41 30.75 -31.70
C HIS A 563 2.34 32.27 -31.55
N HIS A 564 1.26 32.78 -30.96
CA HIS A 564 1.07 34.22 -30.75
C HIS A 564 1.67 34.74 -29.43
N ARG A 565 2.28 33.85 -28.62
CA ARG A 565 2.83 34.14 -27.29
C ARG A 565 1.81 34.79 -26.35
N LEU A 566 0.56 34.35 -26.44
CA LEU A 566 -0.55 34.84 -25.63
C LEU A 566 -0.58 34.15 -24.27
N ARG A 567 -1.08 34.86 -23.27
CA ARG A 567 -1.43 34.26 -21.98
C ARG A 567 -2.74 33.51 -22.13
N TRP A 568 -2.77 32.27 -21.63
CA TRP A 568 -3.90 31.38 -21.82
C TRP A 568 -5.15 31.93 -21.18
N ARG A 569 -5.06 32.49 -19.96
CA ARG A 569 -6.22 33.04 -19.26
C ARG A 569 -6.79 34.30 -19.92
N GLU A 570 -5.93 35.17 -20.42
CA GLU A 570 -6.35 36.37 -21.16
C GLU A 570 -7.04 35.98 -22.47
N PHE A 571 -6.50 34.97 -23.16
CA PHE A 571 -7.09 34.45 -24.40
C PHE A 571 -8.43 33.74 -24.14
N LEU A 572 -8.50 32.85 -23.14
CA LEU A 572 -9.71 32.12 -22.80
C LEU A 572 -10.85 33.04 -22.34
N ALA A 573 -10.53 34.19 -21.73
CA ALA A 573 -11.53 35.19 -21.33
C ALA A 573 -12.04 36.05 -22.50
N ASN A 574 -11.41 35.99 -23.67
CA ASN A 574 -11.79 36.76 -24.85
C ASN A 574 -12.65 35.90 -25.79
N GLU A 575 -13.98 36.02 -25.62
CA GLU A 575 -14.96 35.25 -26.41
C GLU A 575 -14.84 35.50 -27.92
N ASP A 576 -14.56 36.74 -28.34
CA ASP A 576 -14.46 37.10 -29.76
C ASP A 576 -13.27 36.41 -30.44
N GLU A 577 -12.13 36.34 -29.77
CA GLU A 577 -10.94 35.65 -30.28
C GLU A 577 -11.11 34.11 -30.24
N LEU A 578 -11.78 33.58 -29.20
CA LEU A 578 -12.10 32.15 -29.13
C LEU A 578 -13.02 31.69 -30.27
N GLN A 579 -14.02 32.51 -30.63
CA GLN A 579 -14.93 32.19 -31.74
C GLN A 579 -14.20 32.11 -33.08
N LYS A 580 -13.13 32.89 -33.28
CA LYS A 580 -12.32 32.86 -34.51
C LYS A 580 -11.56 31.54 -34.70
N LEU A 581 -11.31 30.78 -33.63
CA LEU A 581 -10.61 29.48 -33.71
C LEU A 581 -11.47 28.32 -34.23
N ASN A 582 -12.77 28.54 -34.48
CA ASN A 582 -13.70 27.52 -34.98
C ASN A 582 -13.60 26.19 -34.18
N LEU A 583 -13.86 26.31 -32.88
CA LEU A 583 -13.84 25.19 -31.93
C LEU A 583 -15.10 24.33 -32.08
N GLU A 584 -14.97 23.02 -31.89
CA GLU A 584 -16.08 22.07 -31.96
C GLU A 584 -17.09 22.31 -30.82
N ASN A 585 -16.61 22.63 -29.61
CA ASN A 585 -17.43 22.89 -28.44
C ASN A 585 -16.97 24.13 -27.66
N HIS A 586 -17.15 25.31 -28.26
CA HIS A 586 -16.79 26.60 -27.63
C HIS A 586 -17.47 26.83 -26.27
N LYS A 587 -18.72 26.35 -26.07
CA LYS A 587 -19.47 26.55 -24.83
C LYS A 587 -18.80 25.91 -23.62
N SER A 588 -18.19 24.74 -23.80
CA SER A 588 -17.53 24.03 -22.70
C SER A 588 -16.22 24.71 -22.30
N VAL A 589 -15.54 25.36 -23.26
CA VAL A 589 -14.34 26.17 -22.99
C VAL A 589 -14.69 27.45 -22.23
N ILE A 590 -15.77 28.15 -22.63
CA ILE A 590 -16.26 29.34 -21.92
C ILE A 590 -16.65 28.99 -20.49
N LEU A 591 -17.47 27.93 -20.31
CA LEU A 591 -17.89 27.48 -18.98
C LEU A 591 -16.70 27.07 -18.10
N PHE A 592 -15.64 26.48 -18.69
CA PHE A 592 -14.41 26.17 -17.99
C PHE A 592 -13.70 27.44 -17.50
N GLU A 593 -13.55 28.45 -18.34
CA GLU A 593 -12.95 29.75 -17.96
C GLU A 593 -13.76 30.44 -16.85
N GLU A 594 -15.09 30.53 -17.01
CA GLU A 594 -15.99 31.17 -16.04
C GLU A 594 -15.88 30.49 -14.66
N ASN A 595 -15.83 29.16 -14.65
CA ASN A 595 -15.67 28.37 -13.43
C ASN A 595 -14.31 28.64 -12.77
N LEU A 596 -13.21 28.67 -13.53
CA LEU A 596 -11.89 29.00 -12.98
C LEU A 596 -11.88 30.40 -12.39
N THR A 597 -12.40 31.39 -13.11
CA THR A 597 -12.52 32.79 -12.64
C THR A 597 -13.36 32.88 -11.36
N SER A 598 -14.46 32.14 -11.28
CA SER A 598 -15.29 32.06 -10.07
C SER A 598 -14.53 31.42 -8.90
N TRP A 599 -13.89 30.26 -9.10
CA TRP A 599 -13.22 29.53 -8.03
C TRP A 599 -12.00 30.28 -7.50
N ILE A 600 -11.23 30.97 -8.36
CA ILE A 600 -10.11 31.82 -7.93
C ILE A 600 -10.59 32.92 -6.99
N LYS A 601 -11.69 33.61 -7.33
CA LYS A 601 -12.30 34.61 -6.44
C LYS A 601 -12.75 33.99 -5.12
N GLU A 602 -13.24 32.76 -5.15
CA GLU A 602 -13.73 32.06 -3.95
C GLU A 602 -12.62 31.58 -3.02
N THR A 603 -11.39 31.33 -3.51
CA THR A 603 -10.27 30.87 -2.68
C THR A 603 -10.01 31.76 -1.44
N ALA A 604 -10.23 33.07 -1.56
CA ALA A 604 -10.07 34.04 -0.48
C ALA A 604 -11.32 34.23 0.38
N ASN A 605 -12.49 33.77 -0.09
CA ASN A 605 -13.80 34.13 0.48
C ASN A 605 -14.54 32.96 1.11
N VAL A 606 -14.15 31.71 0.84
CA VAL A 606 -14.79 30.51 1.41
C VAL A 606 -13.75 29.54 1.96
N THR A 607 -14.20 28.64 2.82
CA THR A 607 -13.34 27.57 3.33
C THR A 607 -13.02 26.54 2.24
N LEU A 608 -11.92 25.79 2.41
CA LEU A 608 -11.54 24.73 1.47
C LEU A 608 -12.66 23.71 1.25
N GLN A 609 -13.39 23.36 2.30
CA GLN A 609 -14.56 22.48 2.22
C GLN A 609 -15.63 23.04 1.28
N MET A 610 -16.03 24.31 1.46
CA MET A 610 -17.06 24.95 0.62
C MET A 610 -16.58 25.13 -0.82
N LEU A 611 -15.31 25.48 -1.01
CA LEU A 611 -14.71 25.60 -2.35
C LEU A 611 -14.77 24.26 -3.07
N PHE A 612 -14.35 23.17 -2.42
CA PHE A 612 -14.37 21.85 -3.03
C PHE A 612 -15.78 21.38 -3.37
N GLU A 613 -16.77 21.65 -2.51
CA GLU A 613 -18.18 21.39 -2.79
C GLU A 613 -18.66 22.13 -4.05
N LYS A 614 -18.31 23.41 -4.19
CA LYS A 614 -18.64 24.19 -5.41
C LYS A 614 -17.95 23.64 -6.65
N ILE A 615 -16.70 23.19 -6.52
CA ILE A 615 -15.97 22.50 -7.60
C ILE A 615 -16.71 21.23 -8.03
N LEU A 616 -17.07 20.34 -7.09
CA LEU A 616 -17.79 19.10 -7.40
C LEU A 616 -19.10 19.35 -8.17
N ASN A 617 -19.84 20.40 -7.79
CA ASN A 617 -21.14 20.71 -8.37
C ASN A 617 -21.05 21.46 -9.71
N ARG A 618 -20.10 22.40 -9.88
CA ARG A 618 -20.02 23.27 -11.07
C ARG A 618 -19.09 22.74 -12.17
N SER A 619 -18.13 21.88 -11.83
CA SER A 619 -17.16 21.33 -12.80
C SER A 619 -17.76 20.34 -13.80
N GLY A 620 -18.97 19.84 -13.58
CA GLY A 620 -19.54 18.69 -14.30
C GLY A 620 -19.08 17.32 -13.74
N LEU A 621 -18.25 17.31 -12.70
CA LEU A 621 -17.68 16.08 -12.14
C LEU A 621 -18.76 15.15 -11.59
N LEU A 622 -19.69 15.65 -10.77
CA LEU A 622 -20.74 14.82 -10.20
C LEU A 622 -21.60 14.14 -11.29
N LYS A 623 -21.91 14.87 -12.37
CA LYS A 623 -22.65 14.32 -13.52
C LYS A 623 -21.87 13.18 -14.17
N GLN A 624 -20.59 13.38 -14.44
CA GLN A 624 -19.73 12.32 -15.01
C GLN A 624 -19.68 11.07 -14.12
N LEU A 625 -19.62 11.24 -12.79
CA LEU A 625 -19.58 10.12 -11.85
C LEU A 625 -20.89 9.31 -11.85
N LEU A 626 -22.04 9.99 -11.99
CA LEU A 626 -23.36 9.34 -12.04
C LEU A 626 -23.62 8.60 -13.36
N ASP A 627 -23.07 9.10 -14.46
CA ASP A 627 -23.10 8.47 -15.77
C ASP A 627 -22.09 7.32 -15.89
N SER A 628 -21.16 7.22 -14.93
CA SER A 628 -20.23 6.11 -14.85
C SER A 628 -20.93 4.85 -14.33
N PRO A 629 -20.63 3.69 -14.89
CA PRO A 629 -21.11 2.42 -14.37
C PRO A 629 -20.45 1.96 -13.09
N ASP A 630 -19.22 2.38 -12.82
CA ASP A 630 -18.57 2.24 -11.51
C ASP A 630 -19.01 3.35 -10.54
N LYS A 631 -20.19 3.97 -10.75
CA LYS A 631 -20.66 5.13 -9.95
C LYS A 631 -20.58 4.91 -8.46
N LEU A 632 -20.93 3.73 -7.94
CA LEU A 632 -20.89 3.46 -6.50
C LEU A 632 -19.45 3.57 -5.95
N PHE A 633 -18.49 2.98 -6.67
CA PHE A 633 -17.07 3.04 -6.31
C PHE A 633 -16.53 4.47 -6.45
N LEU A 634 -16.80 5.14 -7.57
CA LEU A 634 -16.30 6.50 -7.80
C LEU A 634 -16.94 7.54 -6.86
N LEU A 635 -18.21 7.38 -6.51
CA LEU A 635 -18.87 8.17 -5.47
C LEU A 635 -18.24 7.90 -4.10
N GLN A 636 -17.91 6.65 -3.77
CA GLN A 636 -17.19 6.32 -2.54
C GLN A 636 -15.80 6.96 -2.51
N VAL A 637 -15.06 6.96 -3.63
CA VAL A 637 -13.74 7.62 -3.78
C VAL A 637 -13.86 9.11 -3.47
N ILE A 638 -14.79 9.80 -4.14
CA ILE A 638 -14.97 11.25 -3.95
C ILE A 638 -15.51 11.58 -2.57
N THR A 639 -16.45 10.80 -2.04
CA THR A 639 -16.99 11.00 -0.68
C THR A 639 -15.88 10.82 0.34
N THR A 640 -15.03 9.80 0.21
CA THR A 640 -13.90 9.58 1.12
C THR A 640 -12.90 10.74 1.06
N PHE A 641 -12.60 11.24 -0.14
CA PHE A 641 -11.73 12.42 -0.29
C PHE A 641 -12.35 13.68 0.31
N PHE A 642 -13.65 13.89 0.10
CA PHE A 642 -14.35 15.04 0.65
C PHE A 642 -14.48 14.97 2.18
N ASP A 643 -14.77 13.80 2.74
CA ASP A 643 -14.79 13.58 4.18
C ASP A 643 -13.41 13.74 4.80
N PHE A 644 -12.35 13.36 4.09
CA PHE A 644 -10.98 13.69 4.48
C PHE A 644 -10.77 15.21 4.54
N ILE A 645 -11.18 15.96 3.50
CA ILE A 645 -11.12 17.44 3.52
C ILE A 645 -11.93 18.00 4.71
N LYS A 646 -13.16 17.52 4.95
CA LYS A 646 -14.01 17.96 6.06
C LYS A 646 -13.35 17.70 7.41
N ASN A 647 -12.83 16.50 7.63
CA ASN A 647 -12.17 16.12 8.87
C ASN A 647 -10.95 17.00 9.13
N GLU A 648 -10.13 17.26 8.11
CA GLU A 648 -8.96 18.13 8.25
C GLU A 648 -9.34 19.61 8.42
N CYS A 649 -10.42 20.10 7.80
CA CYS A 649 -10.97 21.43 8.06
C CYS A 649 -11.55 21.55 9.48
N SER A 650 -12.18 20.50 9.99
CA SER A 650 -12.73 20.47 11.36
C SER A 650 -11.60 20.57 12.39
N LYS A 651 -10.49 19.87 12.16
CA LYS A 651 -9.30 19.95 13.02
C LYS A 651 -8.58 21.29 12.90
N ARG A 652 -8.58 21.89 11.70
CA ARG A 652 -7.88 23.14 11.37
C ARG A 652 -8.84 24.09 10.65
N PRO A 653 -9.62 24.89 11.38
CA PRO A 653 -10.64 25.78 10.78
C PRO A 653 -10.08 26.78 9.75
N MET A 654 -8.79 27.13 9.85
CA MET A 654 -8.09 28.04 8.94
C MET A 654 -7.27 27.33 7.84
N LEU A 655 -7.55 26.04 7.57
CA LEU A 655 -6.83 25.26 6.56
C LEU A 655 -7.05 25.83 5.15
N ARG A 656 -5.96 26.31 4.53
CA ARG A 656 -5.96 26.81 3.14
C ARG A 656 -5.46 25.76 2.16
N ILE A 657 -5.68 25.99 0.86
CA ILE A 657 -5.28 25.07 -0.22
C ILE A 657 -3.78 24.75 -0.13
N LYS A 658 -2.92 25.77 0.02
CA LYS A 658 -1.48 25.60 0.25
C LYS A 658 -1.13 24.55 1.31
N ASP A 659 -1.75 24.66 2.48
CA ASP A 659 -1.47 23.81 3.63
C ASP A 659 -1.97 22.39 3.40
N PHE A 660 -3.14 22.26 2.76
CA PHE A 660 -3.70 20.98 2.34
C PHE A 660 -2.82 20.28 1.29
N LEU A 661 -2.36 20.97 0.25
CA LEU A 661 -1.47 20.40 -0.76
C LEU A 661 -0.11 20.01 -0.18
N LYS A 662 0.40 20.77 0.80
CA LYS A 662 1.60 20.40 1.56
C LYS A 662 1.35 19.12 2.37
N MET A 663 0.19 18.99 3.00
CA MET A 663 -0.22 17.80 3.74
C MET A 663 -0.29 16.56 2.82
N ILE A 664 -0.91 16.67 1.65
CA ILE A 664 -0.98 15.59 0.65
C ILE A 664 0.41 15.18 0.17
N ARG A 665 1.32 16.14 -0.07
CA ARG A 665 2.72 15.85 -0.41
C ARG A 665 3.42 15.07 0.69
N GLN A 666 3.27 15.49 1.94
CA GLN A 666 3.83 14.78 3.08
C GLN A 666 3.29 13.34 3.17
N MET A 667 1.98 13.14 2.98
CA MET A 667 1.40 11.80 2.95
C MET A 667 2.04 10.91 1.89
N ARG A 668 2.29 11.43 0.67
CA ARG A 668 2.96 10.68 -0.40
C ARG A 668 4.41 10.35 -0.05
N GLU A 669 5.16 11.33 0.46
CA GLU A 669 6.56 11.14 0.89
C GLU A 669 6.68 10.10 1.99
N THR A 670 5.71 10.04 2.90
CA THR A 670 5.70 9.09 4.02
C THR A 670 4.92 7.81 3.72
N SER A 671 4.47 7.61 2.47
CA SER A 671 3.67 6.44 2.05
C SER A 671 2.39 6.21 2.89
N ILE A 672 1.78 7.29 3.39
CA ILE A 672 0.48 7.24 4.08
C ILE A 672 -0.62 7.25 3.02
N ALA A 673 -1.42 6.18 3.00
CA ALA A 673 -2.48 6.00 2.03
C ALA A 673 -3.84 6.44 2.59
N LEU A 674 -4.56 7.30 1.86
CA LEU A 674 -5.99 7.50 2.12
C LEU A 674 -6.73 6.34 1.47
N SER A 675 -7.17 5.39 2.28
CA SER A 675 -7.54 4.07 1.77
C SER A 675 -9.04 3.83 1.79
N ILE A 676 -9.57 3.27 0.72
CA ILE A 676 -10.89 2.64 0.70
C ILE A 676 -10.75 1.15 0.47
N ASN A 677 -11.68 0.37 1.02
CA ASN A 677 -11.83 -1.01 0.62
C ASN A 677 -12.72 -1.02 -0.63
N LYS A 678 -12.12 -1.26 -1.80
CA LYS A 678 -12.89 -1.67 -2.97
C LYS A 678 -13.32 -3.10 -2.71
N THR A 679 -14.58 -3.25 -2.33
CA THR A 679 -15.23 -4.56 -2.29
C THR A 679 -15.96 -4.72 -3.60
N VAL A 680 -15.42 -5.55 -4.47
CA VAL A 680 -16.26 -6.15 -5.52
C VAL A 680 -16.92 -7.32 -4.81
N TYR A 681 -18.22 -7.23 -4.57
CA TYR A 681 -18.99 -8.30 -3.95
C TYR A 681 -20.08 -8.71 -4.91
N GLU A 682 -19.98 -9.94 -5.39
CA GLU A 682 -21.03 -10.59 -6.15
C GLU A 682 -21.54 -11.76 -5.33
N GLU A 683 -22.86 -11.83 -5.13
CA GLU A 683 -23.53 -12.83 -4.29
C GLU A 683 -23.31 -14.28 -4.73
N ASN A 684 -22.72 -14.54 -5.89
CA ASN A 684 -22.40 -15.89 -6.37
C ASN A 684 -20.97 -15.93 -6.94
N GLY A 685 -20.02 -15.21 -6.34
CA GLY A 685 -18.65 -15.06 -6.83
C GLY A 685 -17.59 -15.86 -6.07
N VAL A 686 -16.49 -16.18 -6.76
CA VAL A 686 -15.31 -16.81 -6.14
C VAL A 686 -14.63 -15.85 -5.17
N ASN A 687 -14.25 -16.31 -3.99
CA ASN A 687 -13.64 -15.47 -2.96
C ASN A 687 -12.12 -15.39 -3.12
N LEU A 688 -11.57 -14.20 -3.37
CA LEU A 688 -10.13 -13.96 -3.44
C LEU A 688 -9.66 -13.26 -2.17
N LEU A 689 -8.91 -13.99 -1.33
CA LEU A 689 -8.57 -13.56 0.02
C LEU A 689 -7.08 -13.73 0.31
N THR A 690 -6.52 -12.82 1.10
CA THR A 690 -5.24 -13.12 1.76
C THR A 690 -5.45 -14.16 2.86
N ALA A 691 -4.42 -14.96 3.16
CA ALA A 691 -4.47 -15.94 4.26
C ALA A 691 -4.86 -15.30 5.60
N HIS A 692 -4.40 -14.08 5.88
CA HIS A 692 -4.80 -13.30 7.07
C HIS A 692 -6.30 -12.99 7.09
N SER A 693 -6.85 -12.52 5.95
CA SER A 693 -8.28 -12.20 5.84
C SER A 693 -9.20 -13.43 5.81
N ALA A 694 -8.65 -14.61 5.54
CA ALA A 694 -9.40 -15.86 5.52
C ALA A 694 -9.64 -16.44 6.93
N LYS A 695 -8.95 -15.94 7.97
CA LYS A 695 -9.14 -16.40 9.36
C LYS A 695 -10.60 -16.18 9.79
N GLY A 696 -11.20 -17.21 10.39
CA GLY A 696 -12.61 -17.23 10.76
C GLY A 696 -13.58 -17.61 9.63
N LEU A 697 -13.16 -17.59 8.36
CA LEU A 697 -13.95 -18.04 7.21
C LEU A 697 -13.72 -19.52 6.92
N GLU A 698 -14.58 -20.11 6.08
CA GLU A 698 -14.52 -21.51 5.67
C GLU A 698 -15.15 -21.72 4.29
N PHE A 699 -14.53 -22.55 3.46
CA PHE A 699 -14.90 -22.74 2.07
C PHE A 699 -14.89 -24.23 1.72
N ARG A 700 -15.79 -24.65 0.82
CA ARG A 700 -15.85 -26.04 0.37
C ARG A 700 -14.61 -26.42 -0.44
N HIS A 701 -14.18 -25.50 -1.31
CA HIS A 701 -13.02 -25.64 -2.19
C HIS A 701 -12.02 -24.50 -1.94
N VAL A 702 -10.75 -24.83 -1.72
CA VAL A 702 -9.67 -23.85 -1.52
C VAL A 702 -8.52 -24.10 -2.48
N PHE A 703 -8.13 -23.06 -3.20
CA PHE A 703 -6.89 -22.98 -3.96
C PHE A 703 -5.88 -22.15 -3.15
N LEU A 704 -4.80 -22.78 -2.68
CA LEU A 704 -3.68 -22.13 -2.00
C LEU A 704 -2.55 -21.92 -3.02
N ILE A 705 -2.33 -20.68 -3.45
CA ILE A 705 -1.56 -20.39 -4.67
C ILE A 705 -0.18 -19.78 -4.41
N GLY A 706 0.70 -19.93 -5.39
CA GLY A 706 2.04 -19.36 -5.40
C GLY A 706 2.86 -19.75 -4.18
N CYS A 707 2.80 -21.03 -3.79
CA CYS A 707 3.46 -21.63 -2.63
C CYS A 707 4.99 -21.73 -2.81
N THR A 708 5.64 -20.59 -3.00
CA THR A 708 7.09 -20.42 -3.19
C THR A 708 7.73 -19.75 -1.97
N THR A 709 9.04 -19.93 -1.79
CA THR A 709 9.82 -19.36 -0.69
C THR A 709 9.67 -17.83 -0.60
N ASP A 710 9.65 -17.13 -1.74
CA ASP A 710 9.57 -15.66 -1.80
C ASP A 710 8.20 -15.09 -1.35
N PHE A 711 7.12 -15.87 -1.52
CA PHE A 711 5.78 -15.46 -1.11
C PHE A 711 5.45 -15.89 0.32
N TRP A 712 5.75 -17.14 0.68
CA TRP A 712 5.27 -17.75 1.93
C TRP A 712 6.32 -17.89 3.03
N GLU A 713 7.61 -17.60 2.79
CA GLU A 713 8.67 -17.70 3.82
C GLU A 713 9.41 -16.38 4.00
N LYS A 714 9.88 -15.79 2.89
CA LYS A 714 10.63 -14.53 2.93
C LYS A 714 9.67 -13.36 3.13
N ALA A 715 9.50 -12.95 4.38
CA ALA A 715 9.12 -11.58 4.67
C ALA A 715 10.29 -10.67 4.23
N LYS A 716 10.02 -9.63 3.42
CA LYS A 716 11.07 -8.63 3.10
C LYS A 716 11.68 -8.14 4.42
N GLY A 717 13.01 -8.14 4.50
CA GLY A 717 13.75 -7.72 5.69
C GLY A 717 13.20 -6.42 6.26
N MET A 718 12.87 -6.43 7.56
CA MET A 718 12.35 -5.27 8.27
C MET A 718 13.48 -4.28 8.53
N THR A 719 13.81 -3.46 7.53
CA THR A 719 14.69 -2.29 7.74
C THR A 719 14.06 -1.25 8.69
N ASN A 720 12.78 -1.41 9.03
CA ASN A 720 11.96 -0.43 9.71
C ASN A 720 11.61 -0.80 11.16
N LYS A 721 12.34 -1.72 11.82
CA LYS A 721 12.13 -2.02 13.25
C LYS A 721 13.43 -1.99 14.07
N PHE A 722 13.31 -1.86 15.38
CA PHE A 722 14.41 -2.16 16.31
C PHE A 722 14.51 -3.67 16.49
N SER A 723 15.73 -4.18 16.70
CA SER A 723 15.90 -5.56 17.15
C SER A 723 15.55 -5.61 18.62
N LEU A 724 14.73 -6.57 19.02
CA LEU A 724 14.23 -6.70 20.38
C LEU A 724 14.86 -7.93 21.03
N PRO A 725 15.29 -7.86 22.30
CA PRO A 725 15.88 -9.00 22.96
C PRO A 725 14.85 -10.11 23.17
N ASP A 726 15.31 -11.35 23.19
CA ASP A 726 14.45 -12.51 23.45
C ASP A 726 13.96 -12.59 24.89
N THR A 727 14.58 -11.86 25.82
CA THR A 727 14.08 -11.70 27.19
C THR A 727 12.81 -10.85 27.25
N LEU A 728 12.68 -9.89 26.33
CA LEU A 728 11.48 -9.03 26.21
C LEU A 728 10.38 -9.75 25.44
N THR A 729 10.75 -10.43 24.36
CA THR A 729 9.81 -11.06 23.43
C THR A 729 9.56 -12.53 23.72
N PHE A 730 10.37 -13.14 24.59
CA PHE A 730 10.36 -14.55 24.95
C PHE A 730 10.62 -15.50 23.78
N THR A 731 11.41 -15.07 22.78
CA THR A 731 11.65 -15.86 21.57
C THR A 731 13.12 -16.09 21.24
N GLN A 732 13.56 -17.35 21.23
CA GLN A 732 14.99 -17.70 21.20
C GLN A 732 15.73 -17.20 19.94
N LYS A 733 15.06 -16.97 18.79
CA LYS A 733 15.66 -16.41 17.54
C LYS A 733 14.66 -15.67 16.64
N GLU A 734 14.99 -14.46 16.19
CA GLU A 734 14.13 -13.64 15.30
C GLU A 734 13.78 -14.30 13.96
N ASP A 735 14.72 -15.00 13.32
CA ASP A 735 14.49 -15.58 11.98
C ASP A 735 13.71 -16.90 12.03
N GLU A 736 13.94 -17.73 13.04
CA GLU A 736 13.14 -18.94 13.27
C GLU A 736 11.68 -18.58 13.58
N ASN A 737 11.42 -17.50 14.33
CA ASN A 737 10.06 -17.01 14.57
C ASN A 737 9.34 -16.59 13.30
N LYS A 738 10.02 -15.88 12.38
CA LYS A 738 9.39 -15.43 11.13
C LYS A 738 8.92 -16.62 10.32
N LEU A 739 9.74 -17.66 10.25
CA LEU A 739 9.38 -18.93 9.62
C LEU A 739 8.24 -19.61 10.37
N GLU A 740 8.26 -19.66 11.71
CA GLU A 740 7.16 -20.24 12.48
C GLU A 740 5.82 -19.50 12.30
N SER A 741 5.82 -18.18 12.33
CA SER A 741 4.62 -17.35 12.08
C SER A 741 4.12 -17.53 10.65
N ALA A 742 5.02 -17.56 9.67
CA ALA A 742 4.68 -17.84 8.28
C ALA A 742 4.11 -19.25 8.11
N ARG A 743 4.60 -20.23 8.87
CA ARG A 743 4.08 -21.59 8.94
C ARG A 743 2.68 -21.64 9.54
N ARG A 744 2.41 -20.90 10.63
CA ARG A 744 1.04 -20.73 11.19
C ARG A 744 0.10 -20.10 10.16
N LEU A 745 0.57 -19.11 9.38
CA LEU A 745 -0.22 -18.51 8.31
C LEU A 745 -0.58 -19.51 7.21
N PHE A 746 0.39 -20.35 6.79
CA PHE A 746 0.15 -21.43 5.83
C PHE A 746 -0.86 -22.45 6.37
N TYR A 747 -0.69 -22.88 7.62
CA TYR A 747 -1.62 -23.76 8.35
C TYR A 747 -3.04 -23.19 8.41
N VAL A 748 -3.19 -21.90 8.71
CA VAL A 748 -4.49 -21.21 8.69
C VAL A 748 -5.13 -21.29 7.31
N GLY A 749 -4.35 -21.03 6.24
CA GLY A 749 -4.82 -21.12 4.85
C GLY A 749 -5.34 -22.51 4.48
N MET A 750 -4.60 -23.57 4.81
CA MET A 750 -4.99 -24.96 4.55
C MET A 750 -6.29 -25.34 5.28
N THR A 751 -6.41 -24.95 6.56
CA THR A 751 -7.53 -25.31 7.44
C THR A 751 -8.82 -24.50 7.19
N ARG A 752 -8.85 -23.68 6.13
CA ARG A 752 -10.09 -23.06 5.63
C ARG A 752 -10.90 -24.00 4.74
N ALA A 753 -10.25 -25.04 4.18
CA ALA A 753 -10.89 -25.99 3.29
C ALA A 753 -11.75 -27.01 4.05
N LYS A 754 -12.99 -27.22 3.59
CA LYS A 754 -13.87 -28.29 4.10
C LYS A 754 -13.64 -29.61 3.37
N GLU A 755 -13.69 -29.59 2.04
CA GLU A 755 -13.68 -30.83 1.23
C GLU A 755 -12.46 -30.95 0.33
N ARG A 756 -12.08 -29.88 -0.38
CA ARG A 756 -10.99 -29.90 -1.36
C ARG A 756 -9.96 -28.81 -1.11
N LEU A 757 -8.70 -29.20 -1.12
CA LEU A 757 -7.54 -28.33 -1.01
C LEU A 757 -6.61 -28.59 -2.19
N GLN A 758 -6.36 -27.58 -3.02
CA GLN A 758 -5.27 -27.60 -3.99
C GLN A 758 -4.18 -26.65 -3.51
N ILE A 759 -2.93 -27.12 -3.49
CA ILE A 759 -1.76 -26.31 -3.17
C ILE A 759 -0.87 -26.27 -4.39
N SER A 760 -0.61 -25.08 -4.91
CA SER A 760 0.13 -24.90 -6.17
C SER A 760 1.31 -23.94 -6.06
N PHE A 761 2.30 -24.19 -6.91
CA PHE A 761 3.46 -23.33 -7.12
C PHE A 761 3.97 -23.47 -8.55
N ALA A 762 4.82 -22.53 -8.97
CA ALA A 762 5.48 -22.54 -10.27
C ALA A 762 6.97 -22.85 -10.13
N ASP A 763 7.53 -23.67 -11.04
CA ASP A 763 8.97 -23.98 -11.11
C ASP A 763 9.79 -22.77 -11.60
N LYS A 764 9.21 -21.93 -12.47
CA LYS A 764 9.85 -20.74 -13.03
C LYS A 764 8.95 -19.52 -12.99
N ASN A 765 9.54 -18.33 -12.93
CA ASN A 765 8.82 -17.10 -13.24
C ASN A 765 8.62 -16.97 -14.77
N ASN A 766 7.83 -15.99 -15.19
CA ASN A 766 7.58 -15.73 -16.61
C ASN A 766 8.83 -15.27 -17.40
N GLU A 767 9.91 -14.92 -16.73
CA GLU A 767 11.21 -14.54 -17.33
C GLU A 767 12.17 -15.75 -17.44
N GLY A 768 11.74 -16.94 -17.01
CA GLY A 768 12.54 -18.17 -17.04
C GLY A 768 13.47 -18.38 -15.84
N LYS A 769 13.46 -17.48 -14.85
CA LYS A 769 14.19 -17.67 -13.59
C LYS A 769 13.51 -18.73 -12.73
N SER A 770 14.29 -19.71 -12.27
CA SER A 770 13.79 -20.75 -11.36
C SER A 770 13.30 -20.13 -10.04
N LEU A 771 12.17 -20.64 -9.55
CA LEU A 771 11.55 -20.29 -8.30
C LEU A 771 11.68 -21.47 -7.34
N GLU A 772 12.18 -21.20 -6.14
CA GLU A 772 12.21 -22.19 -5.07
C GLU A 772 10.79 -22.35 -4.48
N HIS A 773 10.32 -23.59 -4.42
CA HIS A 773 9.06 -23.91 -3.80
C HIS A 773 9.18 -23.86 -2.28
N SER A 774 8.04 -23.71 -1.61
CA SER A 774 8.05 -23.54 -0.16
C SER A 774 8.47 -24.82 0.56
N GLN A 775 9.31 -24.72 1.60
CA GLN A 775 9.74 -25.84 2.45
C GLN A 775 8.54 -26.60 3.06
N TYR A 776 7.41 -25.93 3.25
CA TYR A 776 6.18 -26.54 3.76
C TYR A 776 5.63 -27.62 2.81
N MET A 777 5.92 -27.54 1.51
CA MET A 777 5.54 -28.56 0.54
C MET A 777 6.34 -29.84 0.73
N GLU A 778 7.66 -29.75 0.95
CA GLU A 778 8.52 -30.89 1.25
C GLU A 778 8.11 -31.57 2.57
N GLU A 779 7.75 -30.76 3.58
CA GLU A 779 7.21 -31.24 4.87
C GLU A 779 5.91 -32.05 4.67
N ILE A 780 5.01 -31.63 3.77
CA ILE A 780 3.78 -32.36 3.45
C ILE A 780 4.10 -33.67 2.73
N VAL A 781 4.89 -33.63 1.66
CA VAL A 781 5.22 -34.80 0.83
C VAL A 781 5.90 -35.88 1.66
N SER A 782 6.89 -35.51 2.48
CA SER A 782 7.67 -36.44 3.30
C SER A 782 6.84 -37.16 4.36
N LYS A 783 5.83 -36.51 4.95
CA LYS A 783 5.01 -37.07 6.04
C LYS A 783 3.70 -37.72 5.57
N THR A 784 3.17 -37.34 4.41
CA THR A 784 1.86 -37.84 3.92
C THR A 784 1.94 -38.73 2.68
N ALA A 785 3.12 -38.88 2.08
CA ALA A 785 3.35 -39.63 0.84
C ALA A 785 2.49 -39.13 -0.36
N LEU A 786 2.01 -37.89 -0.32
CA LEU A 786 1.34 -37.25 -1.45
C LEU A 786 2.35 -36.97 -2.57
N ALA A 787 1.97 -37.25 -3.81
CA ALA A 787 2.77 -36.96 -4.99
C ALA A 787 2.49 -35.54 -5.52
N ILE A 788 3.53 -34.87 -6.00
CA ILE A 788 3.40 -33.60 -6.71
C ILE A 788 3.07 -33.89 -8.18
N GLU A 789 1.90 -33.44 -8.63
CA GLU A 789 1.48 -33.49 -10.03
C GLU A 789 2.18 -32.38 -10.81
N LYS A 790 3.05 -32.74 -11.76
CA LYS A 790 3.65 -31.76 -12.67
C LYS A 790 2.69 -31.48 -13.82
N LYS A 791 2.21 -30.25 -13.94
CA LYS A 791 1.33 -29.80 -15.01
C LYS A 791 2.04 -28.87 -15.99
N HIS A 792 1.94 -29.23 -17.26
CA HIS A 792 2.31 -28.39 -18.39
C HIS A 792 1.09 -28.24 -19.30
N LEU A 793 0.67 -26.99 -19.52
CA LEU A 793 -0.46 -26.67 -20.39
C LEU A 793 0.02 -26.62 -21.84
N SER A 794 -0.88 -26.82 -22.80
CA SER A 794 -0.53 -26.67 -24.22
C SER A 794 -0.18 -25.22 -24.55
N ALA A 795 0.71 -25.03 -25.51
CA ALA A 795 1.08 -23.69 -26.00
C ALA A 795 -0.15 -22.92 -26.50
N ASP A 796 -1.12 -23.60 -27.13
CA ASP A 796 -2.36 -23.00 -27.60
C ASP A 796 -3.18 -22.40 -26.47
N LYS A 797 -3.35 -23.12 -25.36
CA LYS A 797 -4.08 -22.63 -24.18
C LYS A 797 -3.39 -21.43 -23.55
N ILE A 798 -2.06 -21.49 -23.37
CA ILE A 798 -1.30 -20.37 -22.82
C ILE A 798 -1.40 -19.15 -23.72
N THR A 799 -1.35 -19.35 -25.04
CA THR A 799 -1.47 -18.27 -26.03
C THR A 799 -2.88 -17.67 -26.00
N GLU A 800 -3.94 -18.48 -25.90
CA GLU A 800 -5.32 -18.01 -25.74
C GLU A 800 -5.45 -17.11 -24.51
N TYR A 801 -4.94 -17.55 -23.36
CA TYR A 801 -5.03 -16.80 -22.12
C TYR A 801 -4.10 -15.59 -22.06
N ALA A 802 -2.94 -15.65 -22.70
CA ALA A 802 -2.05 -14.50 -22.85
C ALA A 802 -2.66 -13.46 -23.79
N ALA A 803 -3.24 -13.88 -24.92
CA ALA A 803 -3.98 -13.01 -25.82
C ALA A 803 -5.18 -12.39 -25.09
N LEU A 804 -5.93 -13.18 -24.33
CA LEU A 804 -7.00 -12.67 -23.48
C LEU A 804 -6.48 -11.71 -22.43
N ALA A 805 -5.32 -11.92 -21.81
CA ALA A 805 -4.75 -10.97 -20.85
C ALA A 805 -4.32 -9.64 -21.50
N LEU A 806 -3.90 -9.69 -22.78
CA LEU A 806 -3.45 -8.55 -23.59
C LEU A 806 -4.55 -7.82 -24.34
N THR A 807 -5.71 -8.44 -24.58
CA THR A 807 -6.87 -7.68 -25.05
C THR A 807 -7.06 -6.54 -24.08
N GLU A 808 -7.34 -5.34 -24.58
CA GLU A 808 -7.79 -4.30 -23.67
C GLU A 808 -8.91 -4.93 -22.86
N THR A 809 -8.76 -4.91 -21.54
CA THR A 809 -9.94 -4.93 -20.71
C THR A 809 -10.67 -3.70 -21.24
N THR A 810 -11.61 -3.89 -22.17
CA THR A 810 -12.79 -3.05 -22.19
C THR A 810 -13.23 -3.21 -20.76
N VAL A 811 -12.80 -2.26 -19.93
CA VAL A 811 -13.31 -2.14 -18.61
C VAL A 811 -14.79 -2.16 -18.92
N ASN A 812 -15.47 -3.22 -18.52
CA ASN A 812 -16.91 -3.28 -18.55
C ASN A 812 -17.35 -2.29 -17.46
N PHE A 813 -16.96 -1.01 -17.60
CA PHE A 813 -17.97 -0.03 -17.85
C PHE A 813 -18.95 -0.70 -18.84
N PRO A 814 -20.20 -1.03 -18.48
CA PRO A 814 -21.29 -1.18 -19.42
C PRO A 814 -21.40 0.15 -20.18
N LEU A 815 -20.47 0.37 -21.10
CA LEU A 815 -20.69 1.03 -22.36
C LEU A 815 -21.62 0.09 -23.11
N GLN A 816 -22.89 0.05 -22.70
CA GLN A 816 -23.94 -0.24 -23.65
C GLN A 816 -23.79 0.82 -24.73
N ARG A 817 -23.19 0.39 -25.84
CA ARG A 817 -23.15 1.11 -27.11
C ARG A 817 -24.58 1.53 -27.46
N ARG A 818 -24.93 2.77 -27.12
CA ARG A 818 -26.04 3.50 -27.72
C ARG A 818 -25.55 4.60 -28.67
N ASN A 819 -24.31 4.48 -29.16
CA ASN A 819 -23.88 5.19 -30.36
C ASN A 819 -23.61 4.16 -31.48
N PRO A 820 -23.99 4.48 -32.74
CA PRO A 820 -23.81 3.61 -33.90
C PRO A 820 -22.32 3.26 -34.10
N PRO A 821 -22.00 2.21 -34.88
CA PRO A 821 -20.63 1.71 -35.00
C PRO A 821 -19.69 2.82 -35.45
N LEU A 822 -18.70 3.11 -34.62
CA LEU A 822 -17.55 3.92 -35.00
C LEU A 822 -16.85 3.19 -36.14
N ALA A 823 -16.83 3.84 -37.31
CA ALA A 823 -16.01 3.42 -38.43
C ALA A 823 -14.54 3.33 -38.00
N GLU A 824 -13.82 2.37 -38.57
CA GLU A 824 -12.38 2.24 -38.49
C GLU A 824 -11.73 3.61 -38.78
N GLY A 825 -11.06 4.21 -37.77
CA GLY A 825 -10.45 5.53 -37.94
C GLY A 825 -10.22 6.38 -36.68
N SER A 826 -10.53 5.92 -35.46
CA SER A 826 -10.27 6.69 -34.24
C SER A 826 -8.86 6.45 -33.69
N ALA A 827 -7.87 7.03 -34.36
CA ALA A 827 -6.56 7.30 -33.76
C ALA A 827 -6.72 8.50 -32.80
N GLY A 828 -6.53 8.27 -31.49
CA GLY A 828 -6.58 9.33 -30.49
C GLY A 828 -5.53 10.42 -30.75
N VAL A 829 -5.96 11.69 -30.72
CA VAL A 829 -5.16 12.94 -30.79
C VAL A 829 -4.27 13.13 -32.04
N LEU A 830 -4.04 12.08 -32.83
CA LEU A 830 -3.13 12.07 -33.97
C LEU A 830 -3.77 12.53 -35.30
N SER A 831 -5.07 12.82 -35.33
CA SER A 831 -5.70 13.41 -36.51
C SER A 831 -6.37 14.75 -36.17
N LEU A 832 -5.62 15.71 -35.60
CA LEU A 832 -5.93 17.10 -35.97
C LEU A 832 -6.02 17.11 -37.50
N GLU A 833 -7.06 17.72 -38.07
CA GLU A 833 -7.24 17.76 -39.53
C GLU A 833 -5.89 18.06 -40.18
N ASP A 834 -5.42 17.21 -41.10
CA ASP A 834 -4.08 17.34 -41.70
C ASP A 834 -3.83 18.78 -42.17
N ASN A 835 -4.90 19.46 -42.62
CA ASN A 835 -4.92 20.87 -42.99
C ASN A 835 -4.45 21.84 -41.89
N TYR A 836 -4.84 21.64 -40.62
CA TYR A 836 -4.43 22.52 -39.52
C TYR A 836 -2.95 22.30 -39.16
N ILE A 837 -2.50 21.05 -39.09
CA ILE A 837 -1.08 20.75 -38.86
C ILE A 837 -0.23 21.27 -40.00
N ASN A 838 -0.66 21.10 -41.26
CA ASN A 838 0.01 21.64 -42.43
C ASN A 838 0.15 23.17 -42.33
N THR A 839 -0.89 23.88 -41.87
CA THR A 839 -0.83 25.34 -41.65
C THR A 839 0.20 25.73 -40.58
N LEU A 840 0.36 24.92 -39.53
CA LEU A 840 1.38 25.15 -38.49
C LEU A 840 2.79 24.86 -39.03
N LEU A 841 2.93 23.82 -39.85
CA LEU A 841 4.20 23.41 -40.45
C LEU A 841 4.68 24.38 -41.54
N GLU A 842 3.79 25.03 -42.30
CA GLU A 842 4.14 26.08 -43.27
C GLU A 842 4.96 27.22 -42.65
N LYS A 843 4.75 27.50 -41.36
CA LYS A 843 5.44 28.56 -40.61
C LYS A 843 6.49 28.01 -39.63
N PHE A 844 6.79 26.71 -39.71
CA PHE A 844 7.69 26.06 -38.75
C PHE A 844 9.15 26.30 -39.13
N GLU A 845 9.92 26.83 -38.18
CA GLU A 845 11.36 27.03 -38.31
C GLU A 845 12.12 26.10 -37.35
N MET A 846 13.02 25.28 -37.90
CA MET A 846 13.74 24.26 -37.15
C MET A 846 14.93 24.86 -36.38
N THR A 847 15.15 24.36 -35.16
CA THR A 847 16.33 24.70 -34.33
C THR A 847 17.05 23.42 -33.90
N ALA A 848 18.29 23.54 -33.41
CA ALA A 848 19.02 22.40 -32.85
C ALA A 848 18.23 21.68 -31.74
N THR A 849 17.49 22.42 -30.92
CA THR A 849 16.61 21.87 -29.87
C THR A 849 15.44 21.08 -30.47
N HIS A 850 14.82 21.59 -31.54
CA HIS A 850 13.75 20.88 -32.25
C HIS A 850 14.23 19.55 -32.81
N LEU A 851 15.39 19.54 -33.48
CA LEU A 851 16.01 18.34 -34.02
C LEU A 851 16.30 17.29 -32.93
N ASN A 852 16.93 17.72 -31.83
CA ASN A 852 17.23 16.84 -30.70
C ASN A 852 15.95 16.23 -30.09
N LYS A 853 14.89 17.04 -29.89
CA LYS A 853 13.60 16.55 -29.39
C LYS A 853 12.95 15.54 -30.34
N TYR A 854 12.97 15.80 -31.64
CA TYR A 854 12.38 14.90 -32.63
C TYR A 854 13.10 13.54 -32.67
N LEU A 855 14.43 13.55 -32.70
CA LEU A 855 15.25 12.33 -32.67
C LEU A 855 15.08 11.54 -31.36
N GLN A 856 14.88 12.23 -30.23
CA GLN A 856 14.61 11.60 -28.95
C GLN A 856 13.22 10.98 -28.91
N CYS A 857 12.19 11.74 -29.29
CA CYS A 857 10.81 11.30 -29.30
C CYS A 857 9.95 12.20 -30.22
N PRO A 858 9.50 11.69 -31.39
CA PRO A 858 8.62 12.44 -32.29
C PRO A 858 7.32 12.91 -31.63
N LEU A 859 6.79 12.15 -30.68
CA LEU A 859 5.58 12.49 -29.94
C LEU A 859 5.82 13.68 -28.98
N ALA A 860 6.94 13.69 -28.26
CA ALA A 860 7.31 14.82 -27.41
C ALA A 860 7.55 16.09 -28.26
N PHE A 861 8.18 15.94 -29.43
CA PHE A 861 8.32 17.02 -30.39
C PHE A 861 6.96 17.58 -30.84
N TYR A 862 6.00 16.73 -31.17
CA TYR A 862 4.65 17.16 -31.54
C TYR A 862 3.98 18.00 -30.45
N TYR A 863 3.95 17.53 -29.20
CA TYR A 863 3.30 18.29 -28.12
C TYR A 863 4.09 19.56 -27.73
N GLU A 864 5.41 19.47 -27.57
CA GLU A 864 6.20 20.57 -27.03
C GLU A 864 6.60 21.61 -28.08
N SER A 865 6.74 21.23 -29.35
CA SER A 865 7.28 22.09 -30.41
C SER A 865 6.24 22.50 -31.44
N ILE A 866 5.32 21.59 -31.82
CA ILE A 866 4.23 21.90 -32.76
C ILE A 866 3.03 22.50 -32.01
N LEU A 867 2.49 21.78 -31.03
CA LEU A 867 1.35 22.27 -30.23
C LEU A 867 1.77 23.27 -29.14
N ARG A 868 3.08 23.37 -28.85
CA ARG A 868 3.67 24.30 -27.87
C ARG A 868 2.99 24.23 -26.49
N VAL A 869 2.69 23.01 -26.05
CA VAL A 869 2.07 22.76 -24.73
C VAL A 869 2.96 23.38 -23.64
N PRO A 870 2.41 24.27 -22.79
CA PRO A 870 3.17 24.88 -21.72
C PRO A 870 3.64 23.83 -20.72
N SER A 871 4.87 23.95 -20.24
CA SER A 871 5.46 23.05 -19.25
C SER A 871 6.01 23.83 -18.06
N ALA A 872 5.92 23.23 -16.87
CA ALA A 872 6.51 23.80 -15.67
C ALA A 872 8.04 23.93 -15.85
N ARG A 873 8.59 25.09 -15.48
CA ARG A 873 10.04 25.28 -15.48
C ARG A 873 10.64 24.50 -14.32
N ASN A 874 11.60 23.63 -14.62
CA ASN A 874 12.35 22.90 -13.59
C ASN A 874 13.54 23.71 -13.05
N GLU A 875 14.01 23.35 -11.85
CA GLU A 875 15.10 24.06 -11.16
C GLU A 875 16.41 24.12 -11.98
N TYR A 876 16.71 23.08 -12.77
CA TYR A 876 17.93 22.98 -13.57
C TYR A 876 17.90 23.96 -14.75
N ALA A 877 16.79 24.02 -15.47
CA ALA A 877 16.61 24.93 -16.61
C ALA A 877 16.62 26.40 -16.15
N ALA A 878 15.99 26.69 -15.01
CA ALA A 878 15.98 28.02 -14.42
C ALA A 878 17.37 28.47 -13.94
N PHE A 879 18.12 27.58 -13.28
CA PHE A 879 19.51 27.83 -12.89
C PHE A 879 20.42 28.03 -14.11
N GLY A 880 20.25 27.21 -15.15
CA GLY A 880 20.96 27.37 -16.42
C GLY A 880 20.70 28.73 -17.04
N THR A 881 19.44 29.11 -17.20
CA THR A 881 19.05 30.43 -17.75
C THR A 881 19.66 31.59 -16.96
N ALA A 882 19.63 31.53 -15.62
CA ALA A 882 20.25 32.56 -14.78
C ALA A 882 21.77 32.66 -14.99
N THR A 883 22.44 31.52 -15.16
CA THR A 883 23.88 31.45 -15.40
C THR A 883 24.26 32.00 -16.78
N HIS A 884 23.52 31.64 -17.84
CA HIS A 884 23.76 32.18 -19.20
C HIS A 884 23.59 33.70 -19.22
N ASN A 885 22.52 34.22 -18.60
CA ASN A 885 22.29 35.67 -18.53
C ASN A 885 23.40 36.41 -17.77
N ALA A 886 23.92 35.81 -16.69
CA ALA A 886 25.06 36.38 -15.95
C ALA A 886 26.35 36.36 -16.80
N MET A 887 26.60 35.27 -17.53
CA MET A 887 27.75 35.17 -18.44
C MET A 887 27.66 36.19 -19.57
N LYS A 888 26.49 36.33 -20.20
CA LYS A 888 26.23 37.35 -21.20
C LYS A 888 26.54 38.75 -20.66
N TRP A 889 25.99 39.08 -19.49
CA TRP A 889 26.25 40.37 -18.84
C TRP A 889 27.74 40.62 -18.64
N LEU A 890 28.50 39.61 -18.19
CA LEU A 890 29.93 39.73 -17.94
C LEU A 890 30.71 40.14 -19.21
N PHE A 891 30.41 39.50 -20.34
CA PHE A 891 31.07 39.77 -21.62
C PHE A 891 30.57 41.08 -22.28
N ASP A 892 29.29 41.42 -22.13
CA ASP A 892 28.74 42.68 -22.62
C ASP A 892 29.33 43.89 -21.85
N GLU A 893 29.49 43.79 -20.54
CA GLU A 893 30.13 44.83 -19.74
C GLU A 893 31.62 44.96 -20.06
N MET A 894 32.33 43.85 -20.31
CA MET A 894 33.72 43.90 -20.76
C MET A 894 33.91 44.71 -22.05
N LYS A 895 32.96 44.60 -23.00
CA LYS A 895 32.98 45.42 -24.23
C LYS A 895 32.76 46.89 -23.96
N LYS A 896 31.87 47.24 -23.02
CA LYS A 896 31.54 48.63 -22.70
C LYS A 896 32.70 49.35 -22.01
N TYR A 897 33.45 48.67 -21.15
CA TYR A 897 34.56 49.26 -20.38
C TYR A 897 35.94 48.90 -20.95
N GLY A 898 36.16 49.18 -22.24
CA GLY A 898 37.52 49.17 -22.80
C GLY A 898 38.23 47.80 -22.84
N LYS A 899 37.48 46.69 -22.87
CA LYS A 899 37.99 45.31 -22.86
C LYS A 899 38.61 44.84 -21.54
N GLU A 900 38.16 45.38 -20.41
CA GLU A 900 38.46 44.90 -19.07
C GLU A 900 37.26 44.19 -18.45
N PHE A 901 37.47 43.02 -17.83
CA PHE A 901 36.39 42.25 -17.22
C PHE A 901 35.97 42.84 -15.86
N PRO A 902 34.65 42.93 -15.56
CA PRO A 902 34.17 43.22 -14.21
C PRO A 902 34.71 42.22 -13.18
N PRO A 903 34.91 42.61 -11.91
CA PRO A 903 35.44 41.72 -10.88
C PRO A 903 34.46 40.58 -10.52
N ALA A 904 35.01 39.49 -9.97
CA ALA A 904 34.26 38.26 -9.69
C ALA A 904 33.05 38.44 -8.73
N ASN A 905 33.12 39.41 -7.81
CA ASN A 905 32.01 39.74 -6.92
C ASN A 905 30.83 40.34 -7.69
N ALA A 906 31.08 41.27 -8.62
CA ALA A 906 30.05 41.87 -9.45
C ALA A 906 29.37 40.82 -10.38
N PHE A 907 30.15 39.86 -10.89
CA PHE A 907 29.62 38.71 -11.62
C PHE A 907 28.69 37.84 -10.78
N LEU A 908 29.09 37.55 -9.53
CA LEU A 908 28.27 36.78 -8.61
C LEU A 908 26.99 37.52 -8.19
N ASP A 909 27.05 38.84 -7.99
CA ASP A 909 25.89 39.66 -7.65
C ASP A 909 24.87 39.70 -8.79
N GLU A 910 25.33 39.85 -10.04
CA GLU A 910 24.44 39.77 -11.19
C GLU A 910 23.84 38.37 -11.34
N PHE A 911 24.60 37.29 -11.11
CA PHE A 911 24.06 35.93 -11.06
C PHE A 911 22.93 35.80 -10.02
N LYS A 912 23.14 36.26 -8.78
CA LYS A 912 22.11 36.23 -7.73
C LYS A 912 20.84 36.98 -8.15
N LYS A 913 21.00 38.14 -8.78
CA LYS A 913 19.89 38.94 -9.31
C LYS A 913 19.16 38.21 -10.45
N GLN A 914 19.86 37.58 -11.38
CA GLN A 914 19.25 36.81 -12.47
C GLN A 914 18.54 35.55 -11.96
N LEU A 915 19.11 34.87 -10.95
CA LEU A 915 18.46 33.73 -10.31
C LEU A 915 17.21 34.18 -9.52
N GLY A 916 17.26 35.35 -8.88
CA GLY A 916 16.10 35.97 -8.24
C GLY A 916 14.95 36.25 -9.20
N LYS A 917 15.23 36.58 -10.48
CA LYS A 917 14.19 36.72 -11.52
C LYS A 917 13.54 35.38 -11.90
N GLN A 918 14.19 34.25 -11.65
CA GLN A 918 13.69 32.91 -11.90
C GLN A 918 13.14 32.23 -10.63
N ARG A 919 12.82 33.02 -9.58
CA ARG A 919 12.44 32.50 -8.25
C ARG A 919 11.25 31.54 -8.27
N ASP A 920 10.35 31.69 -9.24
CA ASP A 920 9.16 30.88 -9.43
C ASP A 920 9.44 29.43 -9.84
N ALA A 921 10.64 29.11 -10.33
CA ALA A 921 11.04 27.76 -10.69
C ALA A 921 11.68 26.94 -9.55
N PHE A 922 11.69 27.47 -8.32
CA PHE A 922 12.36 26.84 -7.17
C PHE A 922 11.46 26.74 -5.93
N THR A 923 11.57 25.64 -5.19
CA THR A 923 11.18 25.63 -3.77
C THR A 923 12.11 26.54 -2.94
N GLU A 924 11.72 26.85 -1.71
CA GLU A 924 12.57 27.68 -0.83
C GLU A 924 13.94 27.02 -0.55
N THR A 925 13.95 25.71 -0.33
CA THR A 925 15.17 24.94 -0.08
C THR A 925 16.04 24.86 -1.32
N GLU A 926 15.46 24.55 -2.50
CA GLU A 926 16.20 24.50 -3.76
C GLU A 926 16.82 25.85 -4.11
N PHE A 927 16.07 26.94 -3.94
CA PHE A 927 16.58 28.29 -4.21
C PHE A 927 17.82 28.60 -3.36
N LYS A 928 17.77 28.31 -2.05
CA LYS A 928 18.91 28.48 -1.14
C LYS A 928 20.10 27.62 -1.56
N ASN A 929 19.85 26.35 -1.89
CA ASN A 929 20.90 25.43 -2.34
C ASN A 929 21.58 25.88 -3.63
N ARG A 930 20.81 26.39 -4.61
CA ARG A 930 21.33 26.86 -5.90
C ARG A 930 22.10 28.17 -5.80
N ILE A 931 21.68 29.08 -4.92
CA ILE A 931 22.48 30.26 -4.54
C ILE A 931 23.83 29.82 -3.99
N ALA A 932 23.84 28.95 -2.96
CA ALA A 932 25.06 28.47 -2.33
C ALA A 932 26.00 27.76 -3.32
N TYR A 933 25.43 26.96 -4.24
CA TYR A 933 26.19 26.31 -5.30
C TYR A 933 26.83 27.31 -6.28
N GLY A 934 26.09 28.35 -6.69
CA GLY A 934 26.63 29.42 -7.53
C GLY A 934 27.74 30.23 -6.85
N GLU A 935 27.59 30.51 -5.55
CA GLU A 935 28.61 31.19 -4.74
C GLU A 935 29.92 30.41 -4.64
N GLN A 936 29.85 29.08 -4.63
CA GLN A 936 31.04 28.22 -4.60
C GLN A 936 31.69 28.07 -5.98
N THR A 937 30.90 27.96 -7.06
CA THR A 937 31.40 27.52 -8.36
C THR A 937 31.76 28.65 -9.33
N LEU A 938 30.96 29.72 -9.39
CA LEU A 938 31.15 30.80 -10.37
C LEU A 938 32.43 31.62 -10.13
N PRO A 939 32.83 31.95 -8.88
CA PRO A 939 34.08 32.67 -8.64
C PRO A 939 35.32 31.87 -9.05
N ASP A 940 35.33 30.56 -8.83
CA ASP A 940 36.43 29.68 -9.20
C ASP A 940 36.52 29.52 -10.72
N TYR A 941 35.36 29.38 -11.39
CA TYR A 941 35.28 29.39 -12.84
C TYR A 941 35.83 30.72 -13.41
N TYR A 942 35.41 31.86 -12.88
CA TYR A 942 35.91 33.17 -13.31
C TYR A 942 37.42 33.27 -13.17
N LYS A 943 37.98 32.96 -12.00
CA LYS A 943 39.43 33.05 -11.72
C LYS A 943 40.25 32.17 -12.68
N LYS A 944 39.74 30.99 -13.02
CA LYS A 944 40.43 30.03 -13.89
C LYS A 944 40.54 30.53 -15.33
N TYR A 945 39.52 31.20 -15.86
CA TYR A 945 39.42 31.51 -17.29
C TYR A 945 39.59 32.98 -17.67
N VAL A 946 39.44 33.92 -16.73
CA VAL A 946 39.49 35.37 -17.02
C VAL A 946 40.76 35.83 -17.74
N ALA A 947 41.91 35.22 -17.45
CA ALA A 947 43.18 35.53 -18.09
C ALA A 947 43.25 35.10 -19.57
N ASN A 948 42.46 34.09 -19.95
CA ASN A 948 42.55 33.42 -21.25
C ASN A 948 41.33 33.70 -22.16
N TRP A 949 40.29 34.37 -21.67
CA TRP A 949 39.11 34.65 -22.48
C TRP A 949 39.42 35.59 -23.64
N ASN A 950 38.94 35.23 -24.84
CA ASN A 950 39.02 36.09 -26.01
C ASN A 950 38.17 37.36 -25.76
N LYS A 951 38.74 38.51 -26.11
CA LYS A 951 38.10 39.83 -25.98
C LYS A 951 37.39 40.28 -27.26
N HIS A 952 37.70 39.62 -28.39
CA HIS A 952 37.07 39.84 -29.70
C HIS A 952 35.94 38.83 -29.90
N ILE A 953 34.77 39.16 -29.35
CA ILE A 953 33.65 38.21 -29.24
C ILE A 953 32.31 38.87 -29.62
N MET A 954 31.32 38.05 -29.93
CA MET A 954 29.90 38.40 -30.05
C MET A 954 29.09 37.50 -29.11
N THR A 955 28.07 38.05 -28.47
CA THR A 955 27.26 37.39 -27.44
C THR A 955 25.80 37.37 -27.89
N GLU A 956 25.10 36.25 -27.70
CA GLU A 956 23.69 36.05 -28.09
C GLU A 956 23.40 36.42 -29.56
N PHE A 957 24.11 35.78 -30.49
CA PHE A 957 23.94 36.02 -31.92
C PHE A 957 22.85 35.12 -32.51
N SER A 958 21.82 35.71 -33.09
CA SER A 958 20.72 35.00 -33.76
C SER A 958 20.93 34.94 -35.27
N ILE A 959 20.91 33.71 -35.80
CA ILE A 959 20.88 33.42 -37.23
C ILE A 959 19.47 32.95 -37.56
N ASN A 960 18.83 33.62 -38.51
CA ASN A 960 17.45 33.34 -38.90
C ASN A 960 17.34 33.04 -40.39
N ASN A 961 16.38 32.18 -40.73
CA ASN A 961 15.92 31.88 -42.08
C ASN A 961 17.01 31.36 -43.02
N ILE A 962 17.84 30.43 -42.54
CA ILE A 962 18.76 29.68 -43.40
C ILE A 962 18.03 28.45 -43.92
N GLU A 963 17.81 28.40 -45.23
CA GLU A 963 17.14 27.27 -45.87
C GLU A 963 18.14 26.12 -46.12
N ILE A 964 17.85 24.95 -45.59
CA ILE A 964 18.62 23.72 -45.77
C ILE A 964 17.68 22.67 -46.32
N GLU A 965 17.88 22.25 -47.58
CA GLU A 965 17.05 21.23 -48.25
C GLU A 965 15.53 21.52 -48.17
N GLY A 966 15.13 22.79 -48.24
CA GLY A 966 13.73 23.22 -48.15
C GLY A 966 13.20 23.42 -46.72
N VAL A 967 14.04 23.26 -45.69
CA VAL A 967 13.66 23.48 -44.28
C VAL A 967 14.28 24.78 -43.77
N PRO A 968 13.48 25.78 -43.34
CA PRO A 968 14.00 26.99 -42.74
C PRO A 968 14.55 26.69 -41.34
N CYS A 969 15.82 27.01 -41.12
CA CYS A 969 16.56 26.74 -39.89
C CYS A 969 17.04 28.03 -39.22
N ASN A 970 16.90 28.07 -37.89
CA ASN A 970 17.34 29.17 -37.04
C ASN A 970 18.26 28.67 -35.93
N GLY A 971 19.10 29.56 -35.41
CA GLY A 971 19.96 29.27 -34.26
C GLY A 971 20.29 30.52 -33.46
N ASN A 972 20.35 30.35 -32.14
CA ASN A 972 20.89 31.34 -31.21
C ASN A 972 22.20 30.79 -30.65
N LEU A 973 23.28 31.52 -30.87
CA LEU A 973 24.62 31.16 -30.42
C LEU A 973 24.96 32.00 -29.19
N ASP A 974 25.31 31.34 -28.08
CA ASP A 974 25.63 32.01 -26.81
C ASP A 974 26.81 32.98 -26.96
N LYS A 975 27.93 32.49 -27.53
CA LYS A 975 29.13 33.30 -27.78
C LYS A 975 29.86 32.86 -29.06
N ILE A 976 30.27 33.83 -29.85
CA ILE A 976 31.15 33.67 -31.01
C ILE A 976 32.46 34.39 -30.70
N GLU A 977 33.59 33.72 -30.87
CA GLU A 977 34.93 34.31 -30.72
C GLU A 977 35.61 34.39 -32.08
N PHE A 978 36.15 35.56 -32.41
CA PHE A 978 36.83 35.78 -33.69
C PHE A 978 38.31 35.42 -33.56
N LEU A 979 38.75 34.43 -34.34
CA LEU A 979 40.15 34.00 -34.43
C LEU A 979 40.88 34.76 -35.54
N SER A 980 40.19 35.03 -36.63
CA SER A 980 40.58 35.92 -37.73
C SER A 980 39.32 36.62 -38.28
N PRO A 981 39.41 37.58 -39.23
CA PRO A 981 38.23 38.32 -39.72
C PRO A 981 37.08 37.45 -40.22
N ASN A 982 37.38 36.24 -40.74
CA ASN A 982 36.39 35.32 -41.31
C ASN A 982 36.33 33.97 -40.59
N GLU A 983 37.20 33.70 -39.61
CA GLU A 983 37.23 32.41 -38.90
C GLU A 983 36.81 32.59 -37.45
N VAL A 984 35.83 31.77 -37.05
CA VAL A 984 35.19 31.88 -35.74
C VAL A 984 35.20 30.58 -34.95
N ASN A 985 35.27 30.71 -33.63
CA ASN A 985 35.01 29.67 -32.62
C ASN A 985 33.65 29.92 -31.97
N VAL A 986 32.79 28.91 -31.86
CA VAL A 986 31.49 29.06 -31.17
C VAL A 986 31.56 28.40 -29.80
N VAL A 987 31.18 29.13 -28.77
CA VAL A 987 31.12 28.64 -27.39
C VAL A 987 29.67 28.62 -26.93
N ASP A 988 29.20 27.46 -26.49
CA ASP A 988 27.84 27.24 -25.97
C ASP A 988 27.93 26.72 -24.54
N TYR A 989 27.39 27.46 -23.58
CA TYR A 989 27.62 27.16 -22.16
C TYR A 989 26.69 26.06 -21.66
N LYS A 990 27.20 25.16 -20.81
CA LYS A 990 26.37 24.13 -20.13
C LYS A 990 26.57 24.13 -18.62
N THR A 991 25.46 24.00 -17.88
CA THR A 991 25.41 24.03 -16.41
C THR A 991 25.15 22.66 -15.76
N GLY A 992 25.12 21.59 -16.56
CA GLY A 992 24.93 20.21 -16.09
C GLY A 992 26.18 19.59 -15.44
N LYS A 993 26.06 18.36 -14.95
CA LYS A 993 27.20 17.61 -14.40
C LYS A 993 28.22 17.28 -15.53
N PRO A 994 29.53 17.55 -15.36
CA PRO A 994 30.54 17.31 -16.39
C PRO A 994 30.58 15.86 -16.91
N GLU A 995 30.46 14.87 -16.02
CA GLU A 995 30.48 13.43 -16.37
C GLU A 995 29.37 13.05 -17.36
N ASN A 996 28.20 13.67 -17.24
CA ASN A 996 27.07 13.44 -18.13
C ASN A 996 27.19 14.28 -19.41
N GLY A 997 27.74 15.50 -19.32
CA GLY A 997 27.96 16.39 -20.45
C GLY A 997 28.96 15.84 -21.46
N LEU A 998 30.07 15.25 -20.99
CA LEU A 998 31.10 14.65 -21.86
C LEU A 998 30.57 13.51 -22.74
N LYS A 999 29.59 12.75 -22.27
CA LYS A 999 28.94 11.71 -23.09
C LYS A 999 28.13 12.31 -24.24
N LYS A 1000 27.60 13.53 -24.07
CA LYS A 1000 26.77 14.23 -25.05
C LYS A 1000 27.58 14.97 -26.12
N THR A 1001 28.90 15.07 -25.97
CA THR A 1001 29.81 15.64 -27.00
C THR A 1001 30.37 14.59 -27.95
N ASN A 1002 30.07 13.31 -27.74
CA ASN A 1002 30.54 12.23 -28.59
C ASN A 1002 29.97 12.38 -30.01
N SER A 1003 30.82 12.26 -31.02
CA SER A 1003 30.38 12.16 -32.42
C SER A 1003 29.66 10.83 -32.67
N PRO A 1004 28.83 10.71 -33.73
CA PRO A 1004 28.41 9.40 -34.22
C PRO A 1004 29.68 8.61 -34.56
N ALA A 1005 29.85 7.43 -33.98
CA ALA A 1005 31.09 6.67 -34.16
C ALA A 1005 31.21 6.17 -35.61
N VAL A 1006 32.35 6.45 -36.25
CA VAL A 1006 32.86 5.65 -37.36
C VAL A 1006 33.09 4.24 -36.81
N ARG A 1007 32.42 3.23 -37.36
CA ARG A 1007 32.67 1.80 -37.08
C ARG A 1007 34.12 1.43 -37.46
N ILE A 1008 35.11 1.60 -36.58
CA ILE A 1008 36.40 0.89 -36.68
C ILE A 1008 36.90 0.52 -35.27
N ALA A 1009 36.97 -0.81 -35.07
CA ALA A 1009 37.81 -1.59 -34.15
C ALA A 1009 37.84 -1.22 -32.65
N ASP A 1010 37.00 -1.87 -31.86
CA ASP A 1010 37.43 -2.83 -30.81
C ASP A 1010 36.22 -3.29 -29.98
N GLU A 1011 35.59 -4.39 -30.40
CA GLU A 1011 34.45 -5.01 -29.71
C GLU A 1011 34.84 -5.73 -28.40
N ASN A 1012 36.12 -5.75 -28.02
CA ASN A 1012 36.60 -6.61 -26.94
C ASN A 1012 36.83 -5.93 -25.57
N GLU A 1013 36.76 -4.60 -25.42
CA GLU A 1013 37.04 -3.94 -24.12
C GLU A 1013 35.82 -3.43 -23.34
N LEU A 1014 34.64 -3.26 -23.95
CA LEU A 1014 33.48 -2.63 -23.28
C LEU A 1014 32.52 -3.61 -22.60
N THR A 1015 32.67 -4.92 -22.79
CA THR A 1015 31.75 -5.93 -22.22
C THR A 1015 32.00 -6.25 -20.74
N ASN A 1016 33.07 -5.74 -20.12
CA ASN A 1016 33.44 -6.10 -18.74
C ASN A 1016 33.19 -5.03 -17.65
N LYS A 1017 32.66 -3.82 -17.97
CA LYS A 1017 32.54 -2.75 -16.96
C LYS A 1017 31.13 -2.33 -16.55
N TYR A 1018 30.08 -2.83 -17.20
CA TYR A 1018 28.69 -2.47 -16.88
C TYR A 1018 27.78 -3.70 -16.83
N LYS A 1019 27.85 -4.46 -15.74
CA LYS A 1019 26.91 -5.58 -15.47
C LYS A 1019 25.95 -5.36 -14.32
N ASN A 1020 25.97 -4.22 -13.63
CA ASN A 1020 25.11 -3.99 -12.45
C ASN A 1020 24.46 -2.60 -12.46
N SER A 1021 23.42 -2.40 -13.27
CA SER A 1021 22.34 -1.44 -13.00
C SER A 1021 21.15 -1.68 -13.94
N ASN A 1022 20.05 -2.21 -13.41
CA ASN A 1022 18.77 -2.39 -14.11
C ASN A 1022 17.96 -1.08 -14.16
N SER A 1023 18.44 -0.09 -14.90
CA SER A 1023 17.63 1.05 -15.30
C SER A 1023 18.11 1.57 -16.65
N ASP A 1024 17.16 1.76 -17.57
CA ASP A 1024 17.29 2.47 -18.85
C ASP A 1024 17.84 1.69 -20.06
N ILE A 1025 17.17 0.60 -20.45
CA ILE A 1025 17.43 -0.09 -21.74
C ILE A 1025 16.64 0.51 -22.93
N HIS A 1026 15.84 1.57 -22.74
CA HIS A 1026 15.08 2.19 -23.84
C HIS A 1026 15.59 3.55 -24.36
N THR A 1027 16.76 4.04 -23.94
CA THR A 1027 17.22 5.41 -24.28
C THR A 1027 18.55 5.50 -25.04
N PHE A 1028 18.92 4.48 -25.82
CA PHE A 1028 20.05 4.57 -26.75
C PHE A 1028 19.67 4.20 -28.19
N ARG A 1029 18.74 4.96 -28.80
CA ARG A 1029 18.70 5.12 -30.27
C ARG A 1029 19.63 6.25 -30.77
N GLY A 1030 20.40 6.87 -29.87
CA GLY A 1030 21.26 8.03 -30.17
C GLY A 1030 22.66 7.69 -30.71
N SER A 1031 23.06 6.42 -30.84
CA SER A 1031 24.42 6.07 -31.28
C SER A 1031 24.71 6.43 -32.74
N ASP A 1032 23.69 6.47 -33.59
CA ASP A 1032 23.85 6.64 -35.04
C ASP A 1032 23.96 8.11 -35.47
N HIS A 1033 23.57 9.05 -34.59
CA HIS A 1033 23.53 10.48 -34.88
C HIS A 1033 24.32 11.35 -33.87
N GLY A 1034 25.18 10.73 -33.05
CA GLY A 1034 26.04 11.42 -32.07
C GLY A 1034 25.34 11.83 -30.77
N GLY A 1035 25.99 12.61 -29.92
CA GLY A 1035 25.39 13.17 -28.70
C GLY A 1035 24.67 14.50 -28.95
N ASP A 1036 23.80 14.92 -28.02
CA ASP A 1036 22.99 16.15 -28.14
C ASP A 1036 23.82 17.42 -28.36
N TYR A 1037 24.93 17.54 -27.61
CA TYR A 1037 25.80 18.72 -27.66
C TYR A 1037 26.67 18.71 -28.93
N TRP A 1038 27.09 17.53 -29.36
CA TRP A 1038 27.76 17.37 -30.65
C TRP A 1038 26.85 17.82 -31.80
N ARG A 1039 25.60 17.32 -31.85
CA ARG A 1039 24.62 17.75 -32.87
C ARG A 1039 24.36 19.26 -32.82
N GLN A 1040 24.26 19.84 -31.63
CA GLN A 1040 24.04 21.28 -31.48
C GLN A 1040 25.18 22.11 -32.09
N ILE A 1041 26.44 21.75 -31.82
CA ILE A 1041 27.61 22.43 -32.38
C ILE A 1041 27.68 22.26 -33.91
N ILE A 1042 27.41 21.05 -34.42
CA ILE A 1042 27.35 20.82 -35.88
C ILE A 1042 26.21 21.62 -36.52
N PHE A 1043 25.06 21.71 -35.86
CA PHE A 1043 23.94 22.53 -36.33
C PHE A 1043 24.35 24.01 -36.45
N TYR A 1044 25.05 24.56 -35.45
CA TYR A 1044 25.58 25.92 -35.51
C TYR A 1044 26.62 26.11 -36.62
N LYS A 1045 27.48 25.12 -36.84
CA LYS A 1045 28.43 25.13 -37.96
C LYS A 1045 27.71 25.22 -39.30
N ILE A 1046 26.68 24.40 -39.51
CA ILE A 1046 25.91 24.41 -40.75
C ILE A 1046 25.23 25.78 -40.96
N LEU A 1047 24.66 26.36 -39.90
CA LEU A 1047 24.05 27.69 -39.98
C LEU A 1047 25.06 28.78 -40.34
N LEU A 1048 26.21 28.82 -39.65
CA LEU A 1048 27.25 29.84 -39.88
C LEU A 1048 27.89 29.70 -41.26
N ASP A 1049 28.24 28.49 -41.68
CA ASP A 1049 28.88 28.25 -42.98
C ASP A 1049 27.93 28.59 -44.16
N ASN A 1050 26.61 28.59 -43.94
CA ASN A 1050 25.60 29.01 -44.92
C ASN A 1050 25.12 30.47 -44.73
N PHE A 1051 25.65 31.20 -43.75
CA PHE A 1051 25.30 32.60 -43.48
C PHE A 1051 26.05 33.56 -44.42
N LYS A 1052 25.57 33.66 -45.66
CA LYS A 1052 26.19 34.41 -46.78
C LYS A 1052 26.41 35.91 -46.53
N ARG A 1053 25.78 36.51 -45.51
CA ARG A 1053 25.86 37.96 -45.25
C ARG A 1053 27.23 38.40 -44.75
N GLU A 1054 27.90 37.58 -43.94
CA GLU A 1054 29.13 37.96 -43.23
C GLU A 1054 30.35 37.09 -43.62
N ASN A 1055 30.17 36.05 -44.46
CA ASN A 1055 31.23 35.13 -44.92
C ASN A 1055 32.07 34.48 -43.79
N TRP A 1056 31.47 34.29 -42.60
CA TRP A 1056 32.15 33.62 -41.50
C TRP A 1056 32.18 32.11 -41.67
N LYS A 1057 33.29 31.49 -41.29
CA LYS A 1057 33.50 30.04 -41.29
C LYS A 1057 33.80 29.56 -39.89
N MET A 1058 33.00 28.62 -39.39
CA MET A 1058 33.22 28.04 -38.07
C MET A 1058 34.32 26.98 -38.14
N ILE A 1059 35.45 27.22 -37.46
CA ILE A 1059 36.62 26.34 -37.46
C ILE A 1059 36.62 25.39 -36.26
N SER A 1060 36.14 25.85 -35.09
CA SER A 1060 36.07 25.09 -33.85
C SER A 1060 34.81 25.44 -33.05
N GLY A 1061 34.45 24.57 -32.10
CA GLY A 1061 33.39 24.84 -31.14
C GLY A 1061 33.72 24.29 -29.75
N GLU A 1062 33.23 24.97 -28.72
CA GLU A 1062 33.43 24.66 -27.30
C GLU A 1062 32.09 24.52 -26.58
N ILE A 1063 32.01 23.58 -25.64
CA ILE A 1063 30.83 23.26 -24.81
C ILE A 1063 31.20 23.29 -23.33
#